data_AF-A0A2E5Y7W3-F1
#
_entry.id   AF-A0A2E5Y7W3-F1
#
_cell.length_a   1.000
_cell.length_b   1.000
_cell.length_c   1.000
_cell.angle_alpha   90.00
_cell.angle_beta   90.00
_cell.angle_gamma   90.00
#
_symmetry.space_group_name_H-M   'P 1'
#
loop_
_entity.id
_entity.type
_entity.pdbx_description
1 polymer ?
#
loop_
_entity_poly.entity_id
_entity_poly.type
_entity_poly.pdbx_seq_one_letter_code
_entity_poly.pdbx_strand_id
1 'polypeptide(L)'
;MPDIKTEILAASIEEDQQRVAEQWAKTFQYGGDHLAVKMMKMAMACVYTGEFKVRHVGDKNNLRPPTDILCIADYLSHASRIIIDYQGLSAEHQAEFLEFFPINNGENGVIPRTSTHSVHREGNKVVEVKSLFNGMVGLLPEYFRTPYDYGINIAMGGEGQKNYNDKTITANGYSGHVYFYRYPEQHLLMVGLEQLQPNQPPSSIELFNTAFNYIWGSTTQVNEPEDDIQRGYEQFNQTHSLIGASDVYTAAGSLYFSDVIYQIKLLCEKSILPPDKYDGMHLKINDKNWPQIQEFLTKVNKATDQDALITLLKETPTSACKDKPKIHSFLFFKFENYMDRIYQLFIADAALDDDNKTIKVAHDALLKELISLQRGEHQNFDLFISEAEILITLSASSANYQQAIQRLIQLVELQRTLDPDLINTQKELLLETEIDALRQEIFTLYTTLRLLQDLPSLKTNPKFVTALQEYIKCLKEACDPSESCLDKSLTLSSVMPATDITQDTVDHLENVKHAVEVFLSNEPLLKLAETNNFHTTMEILSVFIRTDRLDLIDYADNNLSKIYLNAMAVQFNQYVKFIAHLVYRPNEAQTMNIFVPEGYQPKNTDFDAGYAFVAQYREPIVLEHLFNINLANLAAGEPIGIARFQVYEKLFAEFCRNDINRNWRNIIVLLTLGSSFIGFLQKIQKAEDQDIISQLKLSSTQQILQFIPLHQEIIQQYGSNILSLTAEDSHFYPMTPEQLNALSVPQLLTICFEELDNLSSDSLIHTIVENEELWQRVEDGIKTYQEELDKRADDIGQKKENLKKIRAFTETINSFNQALTLQNKLIYFDLLERQVSNYPVEEVALKKIEPIRAQVLEETRQALKETRQALEESQKHSEELGTQLRTQQEQFQSQLETQKNDYENQPIKIFDRRIEEFDDCDEAEKSEKLTTLETAFDKLHEKDKPNYSPTLEKKRWQNQIYSHCADDEIWQNCVKDQLNLFIESSDFNSIAKDLCALKAFCDKASSHEFGHAYKQDIQNFYREVLNTRLSKATPEQKINTMRALAYQHFKHRDKGWRLLADALMVISSLALVGLVIAAARVSLGTSVFFSQAPTAREKVFNNHLDKNRYVTQ
;
A
#
# COMPACT_ATOMS: atom_id res chain seq x y z
N MET A 1 63.80 7.50 7.96
CA MET A 1 64.99 7.98 7.21
C MET A 1 64.75 9.43 6.81
N PRO A 2 65.71 10.17 6.22
CA PRO A 2 65.36 11.31 5.39
C PRO A 2 64.34 10.88 4.32
N ASP A 3 63.47 11.78 3.89
CA ASP A 3 62.63 11.51 2.72
C ASP A 3 63.53 11.48 1.48
N ILE A 4 63.56 10.35 0.78
CA ILE A 4 64.33 10.17 -0.44
C ILE A 4 63.95 11.22 -1.50
N LYS A 5 62.67 11.64 -1.57
CA LYS A 5 62.23 12.71 -2.48
C LYS A 5 62.91 14.04 -2.16
N THR A 6 63.20 14.31 -0.90
CA THR A 6 63.98 15.49 -0.45
C THR A 6 65.46 15.38 -0.85
N GLU A 7 66.08 14.21 -0.74
CA GLU A 7 67.47 13.96 -1.22
C GLU A 7 67.63 14.06 -2.75
N ILE A 8 66.54 13.92 -3.49
CA ILE A 8 66.53 14.03 -4.95
C ILE A 8 66.26 15.47 -5.41
N LEU A 9 65.26 16.15 -4.84
CA LEU A 9 64.97 17.54 -5.19
C LEU A 9 66.11 18.50 -4.82
N ALA A 10 66.98 18.10 -3.87
CA ALA A 10 68.23 18.80 -3.53
C ALA A 10 69.43 18.50 -4.47
N ALA A 11 69.48 17.34 -5.13
CA ALA A 11 70.63 16.92 -5.94
C ALA A 11 70.72 17.63 -7.31
N SER A 12 71.83 17.46 -8.03
CA SER A 12 71.98 17.93 -9.42
C SER A 12 71.30 17.01 -10.44
N ILE A 13 71.02 17.54 -11.64
CA ILE A 13 70.44 16.74 -12.74
C ILE A 13 71.32 15.53 -13.12
N GLU A 14 72.64 15.66 -13.16
CA GLU A 14 73.57 14.56 -13.47
C GLU A 14 73.52 13.42 -12.44
N GLU A 15 73.34 13.74 -11.15
CA GLU A 15 73.20 12.74 -10.08
C GLU A 15 71.86 12.00 -10.20
N ASP A 16 70.78 12.68 -10.57
CA ASP A 16 69.47 12.07 -10.77
C ASP A 16 69.44 11.17 -12.01
N GLN A 17 70.01 11.62 -13.14
CA GLN A 17 70.18 10.78 -14.33
C GLN A 17 71.01 9.52 -14.02
N GLN A 18 72.02 9.62 -13.15
CA GLN A 18 72.79 8.47 -12.68
C GLN A 18 71.92 7.52 -11.83
N ARG A 19 71.21 8.04 -10.83
CA ARG A 19 70.30 7.25 -9.95
C ARG A 19 69.21 6.51 -10.74
N VAL A 20 68.61 7.16 -11.74
CA VAL A 20 67.57 6.58 -12.59
C VAL A 20 68.14 5.47 -13.49
N ALA A 21 69.30 5.69 -14.11
CA ALA A 21 69.98 4.66 -14.89
C ALA A 21 70.39 3.45 -14.02
N GLU A 22 70.81 3.68 -12.77
CA GLU A 22 71.13 2.60 -11.82
C GLU A 22 69.91 1.76 -11.44
N GLN A 23 68.73 2.37 -11.19
CA GLN A 23 67.51 1.59 -10.91
C GLN A 23 67.07 0.77 -12.13
N TRP A 24 67.13 1.34 -13.34
CA TRP A 24 66.83 0.61 -14.57
C TRP A 24 67.81 -0.54 -14.82
N ALA A 25 69.11 -0.32 -14.63
CA ALA A 25 70.12 -1.36 -14.77
C ALA A 25 69.88 -2.53 -13.82
N LYS A 26 69.57 -2.26 -12.53
CA LYS A 26 69.21 -3.31 -11.56
C LYS A 26 67.93 -4.06 -11.96
N THR A 27 66.90 -3.34 -12.43
CA THR A 27 65.66 -3.96 -12.96
C THR A 27 65.96 -4.89 -14.13
N PHE A 28 66.82 -4.48 -15.05
CA PHE A 28 67.21 -5.23 -16.25
C PHE A 28 68.19 -6.39 -15.99
N GLN A 29 68.95 -6.32 -14.90
CA GLN A 29 69.92 -7.34 -14.47
C GLN A 29 69.26 -8.42 -13.59
N TYR A 30 68.49 -8.02 -12.57
CA TYR A 30 67.91 -8.94 -11.59
C TYR A 30 66.51 -9.45 -11.97
N GLY A 31 65.75 -8.74 -12.81
CA GLY A 31 64.43 -9.17 -13.28
C GLY A 31 64.42 -10.32 -14.31
N GLY A 32 65.60 -10.81 -14.72
CA GLY A 32 65.76 -12.03 -15.52
C GLY A 32 64.97 -12.06 -16.84
N ASP A 33 64.32 -13.19 -17.10
CA ASP A 33 63.55 -13.48 -18.31
C ASP A 33 62.10 -12.95 -18.28
N HIS A 34 61.71 -12.17 -17.25
CA HIS A 34 60.33 -11.72 -17.02
C HIS A 34 59.79 -10.87 -18.18
N LEU A 35 58.53 -11.11 -18.59
CA LEU A 35 57.93 -10.46 -19.76
C LEU A 35 57.92 -8.92 -19.64
N ALA A 36 57.62 -8.37 -18.46
CA ALA A 36 57.68 -6.93 -18.23
C ALA A 36 59.07 -6.32 -18.47
N VAL A 37 60.14 -7.06 -18.18
CA VAL A 37 61.52 -6.62 -18.46
C VAL A 37 61.80 -6.64 -19.96
N LYS A 38 61.29 -7.64 -20.69
CA LYS A 38 61.39 -7.72 -22.16
C LYS A 38 60.63 -6.59 -22.85
N MET A 39 59.43 -6.26 -22.37
CA MET A 39 58.65 -5.09 -22.82
C MET A 39 59.43 -3.78 -22.65
N MET A 40 60.00 -3.52 -21.46
CA MET A 40 60.73 -2.28 -21.22
C MET A 40 62.09 -2.23 -21.93
N LYS A 41 62.76 -3.36 -22.16
CA LYS A 41 63.95 -3.44 -23.04
C LYS A 41 63.60 -3.19 -24.52
N MET A 42 62.43 -3.65 -25.00
CA MET A 42 61.92 -3.30 -26.34
C MET A 42 61.57 -1.81 -26.44
N ALA A 43 60.90 -1.25 -25.42
CA ALA A 43 60.62 0.19 -25.34
C ALA A 43 61.92 1.03 -25.35
N MET A 44 62.94 0.61 -24.61
CA MET A 44 64.28 1.22 -24.62
C MET A 44 64.89 1.25 -26.03
N ALA A 45 64.86 0.11 -26.75
CA ALA A 45 65.40 0.01 -28.10
C ALA A 45 64.61 0.87 -29.12
N CYS A 46 63.29 0.93 -28.96
CA CYS A 46 62.43 1.83 -29.72
C CYS A 46 62.80 3.29 -29.46
N VAL A 47 62.90 3.73 -28.20
CA VAL A 47 63.25 5.13 -27.85
C VAL A 47 64.62 5.53 -28.41
N TYR A 48 65.58 4.60 -28.45
CA TYR A 48 66.90 4.88 -29.00
C TYR A 48 66.95 4.97 -30.54
N THR A 49 66.33 4.04 -31.28
CA THR A 49 66.48 3.94 -32.76
C THR A 49 65.24 4.22 -33.60
N GLY A 50 64.06 4.36 -32.98
CA GLY A 50 62.83 4.75 -33.64
C GLY A 50 62.83 6.22 -34.10
N GLU A 51 61.83 6.61 -34.88
CA GLU A 51 61.56 8.03 -35.16
C GLU A 51 60.88 8.66 -33.94
N PHE A 52 61.62 8.79 -32.84
CA PHE A 52 61.16 9.33 -31.57
C PHE A 52 61.13 10.86 -31.56
N LYS A 53 60.04 11.42 -31.04
CA LYS A 53 59.73 12.84 -30.93
C LYS A 53 59.05 13.15 -29.60
N VAL A 54 59.22 14.37 -29.13
CA VAL A 54 58.63 14.89 -27.91
C VAL A 54 57.89 16.20 -28.16
N ARG A 55 56.86 16.46 -27.36
CA ARG A 55 56.27 17.79 -27.14
C ARG A 55 56.77 18.25 -25.79
N HIS A 56 57.27 19.48 -25.66
CA HIS A 56 57.67 20.02 -24.36
C HIS A 56 56.48 20.67 -23.67
N VAL A 57 56.48 20.67 -22.33
CA VAL A 57 55.53 21.45 -21.52
C VAL A 57 55.45 22.88 -22.06
N GLY A 58 54.25 23.34 -22.41
CA GLY A 58 54.00 24.69 -22.94
C GLY A 58 54.06 24.85 -24.47
N ASP A 59 54.50 23.85 -25.25
CA ASP A 59 54.45 23.90 -26.73
C ASP A 59 53.35 22.96 -27.28
N LYS A 60 52.09 23.33 -27.03
CA LYS A 60 50.89 22.50 -27.30
C LYS A 60 50.81 21.94 -28.74
N ASN A 61 51.46 22.58 -29.72
CA ASN A 61 51.25 22.34 -31.15
C ASN A 61 52.35 21.54 -31.88
N ASN A 62 53.54 21.32 -31.30
CA ASN A 62 54.69 20.79 -32.07
C ASN A 62 55.36 19.56 -31.44
N LEU A 63 55.24 18.40 -32.10
CA LEU A 63 56.13 17.26 -31.88
C LEU A 63 57.47 17.47 -32.59
N ARG A 64 58.54 17.65 -31.82
CA ARG A 64 59.92 17.91 -32.30
C ARG A 64 60.85 16.74 -31.95
N PRO A 65 62.04 16.63 -32.56
CA PRO A 65 63.04 15.65 -32.10
C PRO A 65 63.47 15.97 -30.65
N PRO A 66 63.85 14.97 -29.84
CA PRO A 66 64.34 15.17 -28.47
C PRO A 66 65.63 16.01 -28.42
N THR A 67 66.01 16.48 -27.24
CA THR A 67 67.31 17.16 -27.01
C THR A 67 68.40 16.16 -26.66
N ASP A 68 69.67 16.49 -26.92
CA ASP A 68 70.83 15.67 -26.53
C ASP A 68 71.26 15.81 -25.05
N ILE A 69 70.34 16.29 -24.20
CA ILE A 69 70.56 16.53 -22.76
C ILE A 69 69.88 15.45 -21.88
N LEU A 70 68.72 14.94 -22.30
CA LEU A 70 68.01 13.86 -21.59
C LEU A 70 68.34 12.50 -22.23
N CYS A 71 68.61 11.50 -21.40
CA CYS A 71 68.99 10.16 -21.84
C CYS A 71 67.79 9.23 -22.01
N ILE A 72 67.99 8.01 -22.54
CA ILE A 72 66.93 7.01 -22.69
C ILE A 72 66.26 6.69 -21.34
N ALA A 73 67.04 6.63 -20.25
CA ALA A 73 66.51 6.38 -18.92
C ALA A 73 65.54 7.47 -18.43
N ASP A 74 65.75 8.74 -18.81
CA ASP A 74 64.84 9.84 -18.49
C ASP A 74 63.47 9.63 -19.18
N TYR A 75 63.47 9.37 -20.49
CA TYR A 75 62.24 9.17 -21.26
C TYR A 75 61.46 7.91 -20.85
N LEU A 76 62.15 6.81 -20.53
CA LEU A 76 61.51 5.60 -19.97
C LEU A 76 60.89 5.83 -18.59
N SER A 77 61.34 6.85 -17.86
CA SER A 77 60.90 7.15 -16.50
C SER A 77 59.94 8.35 -16.44
N HIS A 78 59.40 8.85 -17.56
CA HIS A 78 58.80 10.19 -17.63
C HIS A 78 57.48 10.41 -16.83
N ALA A 79 56.88 9.39 -16.22
CA ALA A 79 55.49 9.38 -15.70
C ALA A 79 54.38 9.53 -16.76
N SER A 80 54.75 9.81 -18.01
CA SER A 80 53.87 9.81 -19.19
C SER A 80 53.93 8.46 -19.93
N ARG A 81 53.12 8.30 -20.96
CA ARG A 81 53.10 7.12 -21.83
C ARG A 81 53.85 7.40 -23.14
N ILE A 82 54.55 6.39 -23.64
CA ILE A 82 55.20 6.42 -24.96
C ILE A 82 54.20 5.85 -25.97
N ILE A 83 53.77 6.68 -26.92
CA ILE A 83 52.91 6.28 -28.03
C ILE A 83 53.79 5.79 -29.18
N ILE A 84 53.55 4.55 -29.63
CA ILE A 84 54.29 3.87 -30.71
C ILE A 84 53.34 3.63 -31.89
N ASP A 85 53.53 4.42 -32.95
CA ASP A 85 52.93 4.19 -34.28
C ASP A 85 53.74 3.13 -35.03
N TYR A 86 53.13 1.95 -35.23
CA TYR A 86 53.73 0.82 -35.92
C TYR A 86 53.12 0.55 -37.31
N GLN A 87 52.34 1.48 -37.85
CA GLN A 87 51.72 1.38 -39.18
C GLN A 87 52.76 1.22 -40.32
N GLY A 88 54.02 1.60 -40.08
CA GLY A 88 55.10 1.52 -41.07
C GLY A 88 55.85 0.18 -41.12
N LEU A 89 55.47 -0.81 -40.32
CA LEU A 89 56.06 -2.16 -40.34
C LEU A 89 55.30 -3.09 -41.30
N SER A 90 56.03 -4.00 -41.94
CA SER A 90 55.47 -5.16 -42.64
C SER A 90 54.69 -6.08 -41.68
N ALA A 91 53.79 -6.91 -42.20
CA ALA A 91 52.99 -7.83 -41.37
C ALA A 91 53.84 -8.85 -40.58
N GLU A 92 55.02 -9.18 -41.08
CA GLU A 92 56.01 -10.05 -40.41
C GLU A 92 56.61 -9.33 -39.20
N HIS A 93 57.19 -8.14 -39.41
CA HIS A 93 57.75 -7.34 -38.32
C HIS A 93 56.68 -6.83 -37.31
N GLN A 94 55.44 -6.61 -37.75
CA GLN A 94 54.32 -6.33 -36.83
C GLN A 94 54.05 -7.51 -35.89
N ALA A 95 54.16 -8.75 -36.37
CA ALA A 95 54.01 -9.94 -35.52
C ALA A 95 55.18 -10.06 -34.53
N GLU A 96 56.42 -9.88 -34.99
CA GLU A 96 57.62 -9.87 -34.12
C GLU A 96 57.53 -8.79 -33.03
N PHE A 97 57.12 -7.57 -33.38
CA PHE A 97 56.96 -6.47 -32.41
C PHE A 97 55.86 -6.77 -31.37
N LEU A 98 54.72 -7.31 -31.83
CA LEU A 98 53.57 -7.59 -30.97
C LEU A 98 53.69 -8.89 -30.15
N GLU A 99 54.74 -9.69 -30.35
CA GLU A 99 55.14 -10.79 -29.46
C GLU A 99 55.64 -10.26 -28.10
N PHE A 100 56.29 -9.09 -28.08
CA PHE A 100 56.72 -8.44 -26.84
C PHE A 100 55.57 -7.88 -26.00
N PHE A 101 54.41 -7.61 -26.63
CA PHE A 101 53.23 -7.00 -25.99
C PHE A 101 51.99 -7.89 -26.13
N PRO A 102 52.00 -9.15 -25.65
CA PRO A 102 50.94 -10.11 -25.86
C PRO A 102 49.67 -9.75 -25.07
N ILE A 103 48.51 -10.22 -25.54
CA ILE A 103 47.24 -10.12 -24.83
C ILE A 103 47.17 -11.16 -23.69
N ASN A 104 46.27 -10.99 -22.71
CA ASN A 104 46.05 -12.00 -21.66
C ASN A 104 45.72 -13.37 -22.28
N ASN A 105 46.45 -14.41 -21.87
CA ASN A 105 46.16 -15.82 -22.19
C ASN A 105 46.08 -16.74 -20.95
N GLY A 106 46.11 -16.18 -19.74
CA GLY A 106 46.13 -16.89 -18.47
C GLY A 106 47.51 -17.40 -18.01
N GLU A 107 48.48 -17.55 -18.91
CA GLU A 107 49.80 -18.14 -18.61
C GLU A 107 50.96 -17.12 -18.64
N ASN A 108 50.82 -16.02 -19.37
CA ASN A 108 51.89 -15.03 -19.60
C ASN A 108 52.03 -13.94 -18.52
N GLY A 109 51.18 -13.94 -17.49
CA GLY A 109 51.16 -12.94 -16.42
C GLY A 109 50.63 -11.56 -16.82
N VAL A 110 50.16 -11.38 -18.06
CA VAL A 110 49.48 -10.14 -18.49
C VAL A 110 48.05 -10.15 -18.00
N ILE A 111 47.68 -9.17 -17.20
CA ILE A 111 46.30 -8.97 -16.75
C ILE A 111 45.62 -7.90 -17.62
N PRO A 112 44.35 -8.09 -18.04
CA PRO A 112 43.62 -7.03 -18.71
C PRO A 112 43.31 -5.92 -17.70
N ARG A 113 43.69 -4.70 -18.06
CA ARG A 113 43.48 -3.49 -17.26
C ARG A 113 42.27 -2.74 -17.79
N THR A 114 42.05 -1.51 -17.32
CA THR A 114 41.30 -0.53 -18.09
C THR A 114 41.90 0.85 -17.81
N SER A 115 42.18 1.62 -18.87
CA SER A 115 43.12 2.76 -18.77
C SER A 115 42.57 3.99 -18.08
N THR A 116 43.40 4.99 -17.78
CA THR A 116 42.91 6.40 -17.69
C THR A 116 43.08 7.18 -19.01
N HIS A 117 43.74 6.60 -20.02
CA HIS A 117 44.10 7.23 -21.30
C HIS A 117 44.05 6.20 -22.45
N SER A 118 43.35 6.48 -23.55
CA SER A 118 43.48 5.72 -24.80
C SER A 118 44.28 6.51 -25.84
N VAL A 119 44.60 5.91 -26.98
CA VAL A 119 45.22 6.62 -28.11
C VAL A 119 44.44 6.36 -29.40
N HIS A 120 44.26 7.40 -30.21
CA HIS A 120 43.45 7.35 -31.43
C HIS A 120 44.17 8.05 -32.61
N ARG A 121 43.88 7.62 -33.84
CA ARG A 121 44.39 8.22 -35.08
C ARG A 121 43.28 8.99 -35.82
N GLU A 122 43.31 10.31 -35.69
CA GLU A 122 42.44 11.22 -36.44
C GLU A 122 43.10 11.57 -37.79
N GLY A 123 42.78 10.79 -38.82
CA GLY A 123 43.36 10.91 -40.15
C GLY A 123 44.87 10.62 -40.15
N ASN A 124 45.70 11.67 -40.25
CA ASN A 124 47.15 11.58 -40.17
C ASN A 124 47.72 11.93 -38.77
N LYS A 125 46.90 12.46 -37.85
CA LYS A 125 47.31 12.83 -36.49
C LYS A 125 47.07 11.65 -35.54
N VAL A 126 48.01 11.42 -34.61
CA VAL A 126 47.81 10.53 -33.47
C VAL A 126 47.60 11.41 -32.23
N VAL A 127 46.70 11.02 -31.32
CA VAL A 127 46.28 11.83 -30.17
C VAL A 127 46.08 10.91 -28.95
N GLU A 128 46.70 11.24 -27.81
CA GLU A 128 46.32 10.69 -26.50
C GLU A 128 44.98 11.27 -26.03
N VAL A 129 44.05 10.40 -25.63
CA VAL A 129 42.69 10.75 -25.21
C VAL A 129 42.52 10.34 -23.74
N LYS A 130 42.60 11.31 -22.83
CA LYS A 130 42.32 11.10 -21.40
C LYS A 130 40.84 10.81 -21.20
N SER A 131 40.51 9.72 -20.52
CA SER A 131 39.14 9.35 -20.13
C SER A 131 39.12 8.65 -18.78
N LEU A 132 38.67 9.36 -17.76
CA LEU A 132 38.51 8.86 -16.39
C LEU A 132 37.55 7.67 -16.32
N PHE A 133 36.57 7.61 -17.25
CA PHE A 133 35.59 6.52 -17.37
C PHE A 133 36.23 5.15 -17.60
N ASN A 134 37.38 5.09 -18.27
CA ASN A 134 38.09 3.83 -18.46
C ASN A 134 38.77 3.36 -17.16
N GLY A 135 39.21 4.25 -16.26
CA GLY A 135 40.15 3.89 -15.18
C GLY A 135 39.52 3.01 -14.10
N MET A 136 38.27 3.32 -13.77
CA MET A 136 37.49 2.57 -12.78
C MET A 136 36.93 1.25 -13.32
N VAL A 137 36.85 1.07 -14.65
CA VAL A 137 36.39 -0.18 -15.27
C VAL A 137 37.38 -1.33 -15.00
N GLY A 138 38.62 -1.02 -14.59
CA GLY A 138 39.56 -2.03 -14.07
C GLY A 138 39.05 -2.77 -12.81
N LEU A 139 38.11 -2.18 -12.05
CA LEU A 139 37.44 -2.82 -10.91
C LEU A 139 36.24 -3.69 -11.32
N LEU A 140 35.76 -3.59 -12.56
CA LEU A 140 34.66 -4.41 -13.07
C LEU A 140 35.17 -5.81 -13.50
N PRO A 141 34.25 -6.81 -13.57
CA PRO A 141 34.53 -8.10 -14.19
C PRO A 141 35.15 -7.99 -15.59
N GLU A 142 35.92 -9.01 -15.97
CA GLU A 142 36.79 -9.02 -17.15
C GLU A 142 36.06 -8.69 -18.47
N TYR A 143 34.76 -8.99 -18.56
CA TYR A 143 33.92 -8.75 -19.75
C TYR A 143 33.47 -7.29 -19.96
N PHE A 144 33.70 -6.38 -19.00
CA PHE A 144 33.42 -4.95 -19.15
C PHE A 144 34.64 -4.13 -19.57
N ARG A 145 35.86 -4.70 -19.52
CA ARG A 145 37.12 -4.00 -19.82
C ARG A 145 37.25 -3.72 -21.32
N THR A 146 37.97 -2.67 -21.71
CA THR A 146 38.23 -2.46 -23.14
C THR A 146 39.09 -3.64 -23.67
N PRO A 147 38.86 -4.13 -24.90
CA PRO A 147 39.59 -5.26 -25.46
C PRO A 147 41.05 -4.93 -25.85
N TYR A 148 41.55 -3.76 -25.44
CA TYR A 148 42.83 -3.19 -25.81
C TYR A 148 43.71 -2.87 -24.59
N ASP A 149 43.18 -2.95 -23.37
CA ASP A 149 43.85 -2.53 -22.13
C ASP A 149 44.51 -3.68 -21.37
N TYR A 150 45.80 -3.53 -21.09
CA TYR A 150 46.61 -4.57 -20.44
C TYR A 150 47.64 -3.98 -19.46
N GLY A 151 48.21 -4.85 -18.64
CA GLY A 151 49.41 -4.53 -17.87
C GLY A 151 50.01 -5.74 -17.17
N ILE A 152 51.22 -5.58 -16.66
CA ILE A 152 52.00 -6.62 -15.99
C ILE A 152 52.91 -6.00 -14.92
N ASN A 153 53.08 -6.65 -13.77
CA ASN A 153 53.95 -6.14 -12.71
C ASN A 153 55.43 -6.19 -13.11
N ILE A 154 56.25 -5.31 -12.55
CA ILE A 154 57.70 -5.28 -12.76
C ILE A 154 58.43 -5.03 -11.44
N ALA A 155 59.44 -5.85 -11.15
CA ALA A 155 60.31 -5.73 -9.97
C ALA A 155 61.28 -4.54 -10.12
N MET A 156 60.73 -3.32 -10.07
CA MET A 156 61.48 -2.10 -10.31
C MET A 156 62.50 -1.86 -9.19
N GLY A 157 63.76 -1.62 -9.57
CA GLY A 157 64.92 -1.64 -8.66
C GLY A 157 65.60 -3.03 -8.54
N GLY A 158 65.01 -4.08 -9.11
CA GLY A 158 65.56 -5.44 -9.20
C GLY A 158 64.91 -6.43 -8.23
N GLU A 159 64.47 -7.59 -8.73
CA GLU A 159 63.92 -8.70 -7.92
C GLU A 159 64.93 -9.15 -6.85
N GLY A 160 64.46 -9.31 -5.61
CA GLY A 160 65.29 -9.72 -4.47
C GLY A 160 66.26 -8.64 -3.95
N GLN A 161 66.29 -7.44 -4.55
CA GLN A 161 67.06 -6.31 -4.01
C GLN A 161 66.31 -5.63 -2.87
N LYS A 162 66.99 -4.75 -2.11
CA LYS A 162 66.35 -3.91 -1.08
C LYS A 162 65.98 -2.53 -1.66
N ASN A 163 64.78 -2.05 -1.34
CA ASN A 163 64.33 -0.69 -1.64
C ASN A 163 64.85 0.32 -0.60
N TYR A 164 64.53 1.61 -0.77
CA TYR A 164 64.95 2.67 0.16
C TYR A 164 64.36 2.59 1.58
N ASN A 165 63.42 1.65 1.83
CA ASN A 165 62.82 1.38 3.14
C ASN A 165 63.29 0.01 3.71
N ASP A 166 64.44 -0.49 3.25
CA ASP A 166 65.03 -1.80 3.58
C ASP A 166 64.11 -3.03 3.33
N LYS A 167 63.07 -2.89 2.51
CA LYS A 167 62.16 -3.99 2.14
C LYS A 167 62.61 -4.68 0.86
N THR A 168 62.37 -5.98 0.79
CA THR A 168 62.72 -6.83 -0.36
C THR A 168 61.76 -6.59 -1.52
N ILE A 169 62.31 -6.13 -2.64
CA ILE A 169 61.62 -5.83 -3.90
C ILE A 169 61.22 -7.14 -4.57
N THR A 170 59.95 -7.24 -4.98
CA THR A 170 59.44 -8.34 -5.82
C THR A 170 58.49 -7.80 -6.88
N ALA A 171 58.19 -8.58 -7.93
CA ALA A 171 57.21 -8.26 -8.98
C ALA A 171 55.72 -8.28 -8.50
N ASN A 172 55.46 -7.82 -7.29
CA ASN A 172 54.13 -7.80 -6.66
C ASN A 172 53.26 -6.58 -7.01
N GLY A 173 53.83 -5.57 -7.69
CA GLY A 173 53.13 -4.35 -8.13
C GLY A 173 53.34 -3.11 -7.24
N TYR A 174 53.81 -3.28 -6.01
CA TYR A 174 54.21 -2.17 -5.11
C TYR A 174 55.57 -1.58 -5.51
N SER A 175 56.41 -2.37 -6.19
CA SER A 175 57.65 -1.93 -6.83
C SER A 175 57.37 -1.18 -8.14
N GLY A 176 56.58 -1.78 -9.04
CA GLY A 176 56.06 -1.12 -10.23
C GLY A 176 55.13 -1.99 -11.09
N HIS A 177 54.46 -1.35 -12.04
CA HIS A 177 53.56 -1.97 -13.01
C HIS A 177 53.77 -1.35 -14.40
N VAL A 178 53.90 -2.18 -15.44
CA VAL A 178 53.91 -1.74 -16.84
C VAL A 178 52.47 -1.77 -17.35
N TYR A 179 51.91 -0.61 -17.68
CA TYR A 179 50.63 -0.47 -18.35
C TYR A 179 50.83 -0.42 -19.87
N PHE A 180 49.90 -1.00 -20.65
CA PHE A 180 49.86 -0.78 -22.10
C PHE A 180 48.47 -0.86 -22.75
N TYR A 181 48.23 0.04 -23.71
CA TYR A 181 47.10 0.04 -24.65
C TYR A 181 47.56 -0.54 -25.98
N ARG A 182 46.94 -1.62 -26.48
CA ARG A 182 47.26 -2.27 -27.77
C ARG A 182 46.05 -2.16 -28.70
N TYR A 183 46.10 -1.26 -29.68
CA TYR A 183 45.00 -1.01 -30.62
C TYR A 183 45.36 -1.45 -32.06
N PRO A 184 45.18 -2.75 -32.39
CA PRO A 184 45.66 -3.31 -33.65
C PRO A 184 44.99 -2.71 -34.89
N GLU A 185 43.72 -2.31 -34.80
CA GLU A 185 42.94 -1.75 -35.91
C GLU A 185 43.44 -0.36 -36.37
N GLN A 186 44.24 0.33 -35.55
CA GLN A 186 44.86 1.63 -35.89
C GLN A 186 46.40 1.58 -35.97
N HIS A 187 46.99 0.40 -35.75
CA HIS A 187 48.43 0.18 -35.61
C HIS A 187 49.09 1.08 -34.56
N LEU A 188 48.47 1.18 -33.39
CA LEU A 188 48.94 1.98 -32.25
C LEU A 188 49.17 1.10 -31.02
N LEU A 189 50.31 1.28 -30.38
CA LEU A 189 50.61 0.78 -29.04
C LEU A 189 50.93 2.00 -28.16
N MET A 190 50.52 2.00 -26.90
CA MET A 190 50.92 3.01 -25.92
C MET A 190 51.39 2.31 -24.65
N VAL A 191 52.54 2.67 -24.11
CA VAL A 191 53.19 1.97 -22.98
C VAL A 191 53.58 2.96 -21.90
N GLY A 192 53.34 2.63 -20.63
CA GLY A 192 53.72 3.46 -19.48
C GLY A 192 54.07 2.65 -18.23
N LEU A 193 54.56 3.35 -17.22
CA LEU A 193 54.80 2.80 -15.88
C LEU A 193 53.86 3.44 -14.86
N GLU A 194 53.35 2.61 -13.96
CA GLU A 194 52.39 2.91 -12.90
C GLU A 194 52.80 2.18 -11.60
N GLN A 195 52.17 2.47 -10.46
CA GLN A 195 52.41 1.78 -9.18
C GLN A 195 51.07 1.44 -8.50
N LEU A 196 51.04 0.39 -7.69
CA LEU A 196 49.84 0.01 -6.93
C LEU A 196 49.90 0.59 -5.50
N GLN A 197 48.78 1.16 -5.06
CA GLN A 197 48.65 1.79 -3.75
C GLN A 197 48.85 0.78 -2.61
N PRO A 198 49.51 1.16 -1.51
CA PRO A 198 49.23 0.52 -0.22
C PRO A 198 47.72 0.64 0.10
N ASN A 199 47.15 -0.40 0.72
CA ASN A 199 45.73 -0.52 1.10
C ASN A 199 44.71 -0.80 -0.01
N GLN A 200 45.12 -1.29 -1.20
CA GLN A 200 44.15 -1.95 -2.09
C GLN A 200 43.72 -3.33 -1.54
N PRO A 201 42.42 -3.61 -1.42
CA PRO A 201 41.95 -4.96 -1.11
C PRO A 201 42.17 -5.89 -2.32
N PRO A 202 42.26 -7.21 -2.08
CA PRO A 202 42.73 -8.16 -3.09
C PRO A 202 41.64 -8.57 -4.09
N SER A 203 41.97 -9.54 -4.96
CA SER A 203 41.13 -10.00 -6.08
C SER A 203 39.73 -10.45 -5.66
N SER A 204 38.75 -10.53 -6.57
CA SER A 204 37.34 -10.86 -6.22
C SER A 204 37.15 -12.22 -5.51
N ILE A 205 38.04 -13.18 -5.74
CA ILE A 205 38.08 -14.48 -5.04
C ILE A 205 38.59 -14.33 -3.59
N GLU A 206 39.41 -13.32 -3.36
CA GLU A 206 40.24 -13.11 -2.18
C GLU A 206 39.58 -12.09 -1.25
N LEU A 207 38.93 -11.05 -1.80
CA LEU A 207 37.91 -10.23 -1.15
C LEU A 207 36.77 -11.10 -0.61
N PHE A 208 36.34 -12.12 -1.35
CA PHE A 208 35.38 -13.10 -0.84
C PHE A 208 35.94 -13.84 0.39
N ASN A 209 37.18 -14.34 0.33
CA ASN A 209 37.80 -15.01 1.47
C ASN A 209 37.95 -14.08 2.69
N THR A 210 38.37 -12.83 2.50
CA THR A 210 38.52 -11.84 3.57
C THR A 210 37.17 -11.48 4.19
N ALA A 211 36.15 -11.15 3.38
CA ALA A 211 34.82 -10.81 3.90
C ALA A 211 34.16 -12.01 4.61
N PHE A 212 34.25 -13.22 4.02
CA PHE A 212 33.73 -14.45 4.61
C PHE A 212 34.43 -14.79 5.94
N ASN A 213 35.74 -14.60 6.03
CA ASN A 213 36.50 -14.82 7.27
C ASN A 213 36.26 -13.74 8.33
N TYR A 214 36.03 -12.49 7.93
CA TYR A 214 35.76 -11.37 8.85
C TYR A 214 34.34 -11.41 9.42
N ILE A 215 33.35 -11.87 8.64
CA ILE A 215 31.95 -11.97 9.07
C ILE A 215 31.65 -13.31 9.77
N TRP A 216 32.19 -14.44 9.28
CA TRP A 216 31.88 -15.78 9.79
C TRP A 216 33.08 -16.57 10.38
N GLY A 217 34.20 -15.90 10.66
CA GLY A 217 35.19 -16.35 11.64
C GLY A 217 35.97 -17.64 11.30
N SER A 218 36.37 -17.85 10.04
CA SER A 218 37.32 -18.94 9.70
C SER A 218 38.78 -18.49 9.89
N THR A 219 39.49 -19.11 10.83
CA THR A 219 40.93 -18.86 11.09
C THR A 219 41.84 -19.59 10.11
N THR A 220 42.24 -18.93 9.02
CA THR A 220 43.37 -19.36 8.18
C THR A 220 44.20 -18.15 7.74
N GLN A 221 45.11 -17.69 8.59
CA GLN A 221 46.29 -16.96 8.12
C GLN A 221 47.23 -17.97 7.44
N VAL A 222 47.73 -17.64 6.24
CA VAL A 222 48.77 -18.42 5.57
C VAL A 222 50.12 -17.88 6.04
N ASN A 223 50.97 -18.76 6.56
CA ASN A 223 52.24 -18.36 7.18
C ASN A 223 53.33 -18.09 6.12
N GLU A 224 53.56 -16.81 5.81
CA GLU A 224 54.86 -16.30 5.40
C GLU A 224 55.21 -15.09 6.29
N PRO A 225 56.51 -14.81 6.57
CA PRO A 225 56.90 -13.70 7.43
C PRO A 225 56.73 -12.36 6.71
N GLU A 226 55.62 -11.67 6.97
CA GLU A 226 55.18 -10.49 6.20
C GLU A 226 56.12 -9.27 6.31
N ASP A 227 56.96 -9.20 7.35
CA ASP A 227 57.72 -7.99 7.71
C ASP A 227 58.83 -7.57 6.72
N ASP A 228 59.40 -8.49 5.92
CA ASP A 228 60.60 -8.20 5.09
C ASP A 228 60.30 -7.96 3.60
N ILE A 229 59.11 -8.32 3.11
CA ILE A 229 58.70 -8.15 1.71
C ILE A 229 58.08 -6.76 1.51
N GLN A 230 58.26 -6.16 0.33
CA GLN A 230 57.64 -4.87 -0.03
C GLN A 230 56.11 -4.97 -0.20
N ARG A 231 55.36 -5.09 0.88
CA ARG A 231 53.89 -4.87 0.97
C ARG A 231 53.63 -3.65 1.84
N GLY A 232 52.72 -2.75 1.46
CA GLY A 232 52.40 -1.54 2.23
C GLY A 232 53.47 -0.45 2.23
N TYR A 233 54.76 -0.81 2.12
CA TYR A 233 55.89 0.11 2.02
C TYR A 233 56.19 0.46 0.56
N GLU A 234 55.45 1.42 0.03
CA GLU A 234 55.77 2.05 -1.23
C GLU A 234 57.10 2.84 -1.13
N GLN A 235 57.80 3.04 -2.25
CA GLN A 235 59.22 3.45 -2.23
C GLN A 235 59.40 4.99 -2.12
N PHE A 236 58.37 5.77 -2.40
CA PHE A 236 58.45 7.22 -2.62
C PHE A 236 57.35 8.04 -1.92
N ASN A 237 56.40 7.37 -1.25
CA ASN A 237 55.28 7.96 -0.51
C ASN A 237 54.31 8.75 -1.44
N GLN A 238 53.90 8.10 -2.52
CA GLN A 238 53.18 8.61 -3.69
C GLN A 238 51.84 7.88 -3.88
N THR A 239 50.85 8.22 -3.06
CA THR A 239 49.50 7.69 -3.16
C THR A 239 48.83 8.06 -4.50
N HIS A 240 48.68 7.08 -5.39
CA HIS A 240 47.62 7.12 -6.41
C HIS A 240 46.24 7.24 -5.73
N SER A 241 45.26 7.84 -6.40
CA SER A 241 43.84 7.64 -6.09
C SER A 241 43.21 6.74 -7.15
N LEU A 242 42.32 5.84 -6.75
CA LEU A 242 41.58 4.99 -7.70
C LEU A 242 40.30 5.68 -8.23
N ILE A 243 40.13 6.96 -7.88
CA ILE A 243 39.01 7.81 -8.31
C ILE A 243 39.37 8.57 -9.61
N GLY A 244 40.63 8.52 -10.05
CA GLY A 244 41.05 9.01 -11.37
C GLY A 244 42.28 9.92 -11.37
N ALA A 245 42.90 10.16 -10.22
CA ALA A 245 44.13 10.94 -10.08
C ALA A 245 45.38 10.19 -10.60
N SER A 246 45.38 9.85 -11.91
CA SER A 246 46.59 9.46 -12.67
C SER A 246 47.60 10.62 -12.80
N ASP A 247 47.22 11.81 -12.34
CA ASP A 247 47.84 13.07 -12.70
C ASP A 247 49.11 13.37 -11.90
N VAL A 248 49.36 12.63 -10.81
CA VAL A 248 50.59 12.72 -10.01
C VAL A 248 51.18 11.33 -9.76
N TYR A 249 52.49 11.20 -10.06
CA TYR A 249 53.39 10.11 -9.66
C TYR A 249 53.16 8.67 -10.19
N THR A 250 54.25 8.01 -10.60
CA THR A 250 54.35 6.58 -10.94
C THR A 250 55.76 6.01 -10.66
N ALA A 251 56.04 4.74 -11.01
CA ALA A 251 57.28 4.05 -10.63
C ALA A 251 58.59 4.78 -10.99
N ALA A 252 59.54 4.77 -10.05
CA ALA A 252 60.99 4.90 -10.22
C ALA A 252 61.51 5.88 -11.31
N GLY A 253 61.87 7.09 -10.89
CA GLY A 253 62.37 8.17 -11.76
C GLY A 253 61.27 9.12 -12.25
N SER A 254 60.01 8.69 -12.22
CA SER A 254 58.83 9.51 -12.58
C SER A 254 58.53 10.67 -11.62
N LEU A 255 59.05 10.56 -10.40
CA LEU A 255 59.01 11.57 -9.33
C LEU A 255 59.32 13.00 -9.77
N TYR A 256 60.09 13.17 -10.85
CA TYR A 256 60.79 14.40 -11.18
C TYR A 256 60.07 15.20 -12.24
N PHE A 257 59.73 14.56 -13.37
CA PHE A 257 59.20 15.27 -14.53
C PHE A 257 57.79 15.83 -14.32
N SER A 258 57.05 15.32 -13.33
CA SER A 258 55.77 15.86 -12.87
C SER A 258 55.87 16.77 -11.63
N ASP A 259 57.02 16.86 -10.96
CA ASP A 259 57.20 17.73 -9.79
C ASP A 259 57.78 19.08 -10.22
N VAL A 260 57.03 20.16 -9.95
CA VAL A 260 57.37 21.53 -10.33
C VAL A 260 58.75 21.97 -9.82
N ILE A 261 59.23 21.42 -8.71
CA ILE A 261 60.56 21.73 -8.17
C ILE A 261 61.66 21.23 -9.11
N TYR A 262 61.51 20.02 -9.65
CA TYR A 262 62.48 19.49 -10.61
C TYR A 262 62.30 20.10 -12.00
N GLN A 263 61.08 20.40 -12.45
CA GLN A 263 60.88 21.12 -13.72
C GLN A 263 61.64 22.46 -13.73
N ILE A 264 61.56 23.21 -12.62
CA ILE A 264 62.32 24.44 -12.40
C ILE A 264 63.83 24.17 -12.28
N LYS A 265 64.25 23.09 -11.60
CA LYS A 265 65.66 22.66 -11.54
C LYS A 265 66.25 22.41 -12.93
N LEU A 266 65.57 21.63 -13.76
CA LEU A 266 65.98 21.29 -15.13
C LEU A 266 66.02 22.54 -16.02
N LEU A 267 65.06 23.45 -15.88
CA LEU A 267 65.02 24.71 -16.62
C LEU A 267 66.20 25.62 -16.25
N CYS A 268 66.53 25.76 -14.96
CA CYS A 268 67.68 26.55 -14.52
C CYS A 268 69.01 25.92 -14.93
N GLU A 269 69.22 24.64 -14.62
CA GLU A 269 70.52 23.97 -14.75
C GLU A 269 70.84 23.55 -16.19
N LYS A 270 69.82 23.30 -17.04
CA LYS A 270 69.99 22.81 -18.43
C LYS A 270 69.30 23.66 -19.49
N SER A 271 68.47 24.64 -19.14
CA SER A 271 67.69 25.47 -20.10
C SER A 271 66.80 24.64 -21.03
N ILE A 272 66.20 23.56 -20.52
CA ILE A 272 65.20 22.77 -21.22
C ILE A 272 64.03 22.45 -20.31
N LEU A 273 62.92 22.05 -20.91
CA LEU A 273 61.75 21.48 -20.24
C LEU A 273 61.65 20.00 -20.57
N PRO A 274 61.06 19.18 -19.69
CA PRO A 274 60.79 17.81 -20.03
C PRO A 274 59.67 17.71 -21.09
N PRO A 275 59.42 16.51 -21.63
CA PRO A 275 58.20 16.25 -22.38
C PRO A 275 56.93 16.66 -21.61
N ASP A 276 55.82 16.83 -22.32
CA ASP A 276 54.51 16.99 -21.71
C ASP A 276 54.07 15.68 -21.03
N LYS A 277 53.19 15.76 -20.02
CA LYS A 277 52.65 14.57 -19.34
C LYS A 277 51.64 13.83 -20.22
N TYR A 278 50.93 14.52 -21.11
CA TYR A 278 49.95 13.91 -22.02
C TYR A 278 50.26 14.25 -23.47
N ASP A 279 50.08 13.28 -24.37
CA ASP A 279 50.34 13.41 -25.81
C ASP A 279 51.80 13.82 -26.12
N GLY A 280 52.70 13.61 -25.15
CA GLY A 280 54.00 14.25 -25.04
C GLY A 280 55.18 13.44 -25.60
N MET A 281 55.04 12.13 -25.75
CA MET A 281 56.08 11.22 -26.28
C MET A 281 55.52 10.36 -27.41
N HIS A 282 55.94 10.65 -28.65
CA HIS A 282 55.47 9.98 -29.87
C HIS A 282 56.63 9.34 -30.61
N LEU A 283 56.43 8.12 -31.08
CA LEU A 283 57.49 7.29 -31.64
C LEU A 283 56.96 6.53 -32.85
N LYS A 284 57.70 6.52 -33.96
CA LYS A 284 57.31 5.74 -35.14
C LYS A 284 58.33 4.67 -35.49
N ILE A 285 57.83 3.44 -35.67
CA ILE A 285 58.63 2.28 -36.12
C ILE A 285 58.19 1.84 -37.52
N ASN A 286 59.16 1.41 -38.32
CA ASN A 286 58.98 1.04 -39.72
C ASN A 286 60.11 0.14 -40.22
N ASP A 287 59.91 -0.52 -41.37
CA ASP A 287 60.86 -1.53 -41.90
C ASP A 287 62.29 -1.00 -42.13
N LYS A 288 62.50 0.32 -42.16
CA LYS A 288 63.83 0.95 -42.30
C LYS A 288 64.58 1.12 -40.96
N ASN A 289 63.87 1.19 -39.83
CA ASN A 289 64.47 1.29 -38.48
C ASN A 289 64.34 0.02 -37.63
N TRP A 290 63.50 -0.95 -38.03
CA TRP A 290 63.32 -2.22 -37.32
C TRP A 290 64.62 -3.04 -37.12
N PRO A 291 65.51 -3.23 -38.13
CA PRO A 291 66.77 -3.95 -37.92
C PRO A 291 67.69 -3.32 -36.86
N GLN A 292 67.66 -1.99 -36.73
CA GLN A 292 68.46 -1.22 -35.78
C GLN A 292 67.88 -1.31 -34.36
N ILE A 293 66.54 -1.35 -34.23
CA ILE A 293 65.85 -1.69 -32.96
C ILE A 293 66.28 -3.08 -32.50
N GLN A 294 66.26 -4.08 -33.39
CA GLN A 294 66.70 -5.45 -33.10
C GLN A 294 68.20 -5.52 -32.76
N GLU A 295 69.07 -4.78 -33.45
CA GLU A 295 70.51 -4.72 -33.13
C GLU A 295 70.77 -4.13 -31.74
N PHE A 296 70.09 -3.04 -31.37
CA PHE A 296 70.25 -2.42 -30.06
C PHE A 296 69.65 -3.28 -28.94
N LEU A 297 68.47 -3.86 -29.12
CA LEU A 297 67.90 -4.83 -28.18
C LEU A 297 68.85 -6.03 -27.97
N THR A 298 69.54 -6.46 -29.03
CA THR A 298 70.59 -7.50 -28.95
C THR A 298 71.83 -7.04 -28.16
N LYS A 299 72.17 -5.74 -28.13
CA LYS A 299 73.23 -5.19 -27.27
C LYS A 299 72.79 -5.16 -25.81
N VAL A 300 71.59 -4.64 -25.53
CA VAL A 300 71.00 -4.58 -24.17
C VAL A 300 70.88 -5.98 -23.55
N ASN A 301 70.45 -6.99 -24.33
CA ASN A 301 70.36 -8.37 -23.87
C ASN A 301 71.73 -9.09 -23.73
N LYS A 302 72.84 -8.48 -24.16
CA LYS A 302 74.21 -8.99 -24.00
C LYS A 302 75.01 -8.27 -22.91
N ALA A 303 74.49 -7.19 -22.33
CA ALA A 303 75.13 -6.51 -21.21
C ALA A 303 74.99 -7.37 -19.94
N THR A 304 76.12 -7.92 -19.46
CA THR A 304 76.17 -8.88 -18.34
C THR A 304 76.35 -8.25 -16.96
N ASP A 305 76.64 -6.96 -16.91
CA ASP A 305 76.96 -6.20 -15.70
C ASP A 305 76.21 -4.87 -15.66
N GLN A 306 76.14 -4.28 -14.46
CA GLN A 306 75.35 -3.07 -14.20
C GLN A 306 75.92 -1.84 -14.93
N ASP A 307 77.25 -1.72 -15.06
CA ASP A 307 77.92 -0.56 -15.65
C ASP A 307 77.73 -0.48 -17.16
N ALA A 308 77.75 -1.62 -17.86
CA ALA A 308 77.38 -1.71 -19.27
C ALA A 308 75.92 -1.32 -19.51
N LEU A 309 75.00 -1.75 -18.63
CA LEU A 309 73.59 -1.35 -18.69
C LEU A 309 73.39 0.15 -18.43
N ILE A 310 74.04 0.70 -17.39
CA ILE A 310 74.02 2.15 -17.09
C ILE A 310 74.54 2.96 -18.28
N THR A 311 75.61 2.50 -18.92
CA THR A 311 76.19 3.16 -20.10
C THR A 311 75.17 3.25 -21.24
N LEU A 312 74.51 2.13 -21.58
CA LEU A 312 73.46 2.09 -22.61
C LEU A 312 72.22 2.91 -22.23
N LEU A 313 71.87 2.96 -20.94
CA LEU A 313 70.73 3.74 -20.42
C LEU A 313 70.99 5.26 -20.43
N LYS A 314 72.26 5.66 -20.33
CA LYS A 314 72.71 7.06 -20.40
C LYS A 314 73.05 7.55 -21.81
N GLU A 315 72.90 6.71 -22.84
CA GLU A 315 72.87 7.19 -24.23
C GLU A 315 71.64 8.07 -24.49
N THR A 316 71.73 8.94 -25.50
CA THR A 316 70.63 9.79 -25.98
C THR A 316 69.94 9.15 -27.20
N PRO A 317 68.66 9.43 -27.47
CA PRO A 317 67.99 8.95 -28.68
C PRO A 317 68.76 9.32 -29.97
N THR A 318 68.84 8.43 -30.95
CA THR A 318 69.48 8.72 -32.25
C THR A 318 68.75 9.78 -33.07
N SER A 319 67.50 10.11 -32.73
CA SER A 319 66.76 11.25 -33.26
C SER A 319 67.09 12.58 -32.56
N ALA A 320 67.89 12.59 -31.49
CA ALA A 320 68.14 13.78 -30.68
C ALA A 320 68.91 14.87 -31.45
N CYS A 321 68.56 16.12 -31.16
CA CYS A 321 69.14 17.31 -31.76
C CYS A 321 69.78 18.22 -30.70
N LYS A 322 70.70 19.08 -31.15
CA LYS A 322 71.40 20.06 -30.29
C LYS A 322 70.67 21.39 -30.18
N ASP A 323 69.58 21.56 -30.92
CA ASP A 323 68.78 22.78 -30.94
C ASP A 323 67.88 22.79 -29.71
N LYS A 324 68.19 23.64 -28.72
CA LYS A 324 67.34 23.79 -27.54
C LYS A 324 65.94 24.30 -27.95
N PRO A 325 64.85 23.82 -27.32
CA PRO A 325 63.52 24.37 -27.55
C PRO A 325 63.50 25.86 -27.20
N LYS A 326 62.82 26.66 -28.03
CA LYS A 326 62.66 28.09 -27.75
C LYS A 326 61.71 28.24 -26.56
N ILE A 327 62.22 28.79 -25.46
CA ILE A 327 61.43 29.19 -24.29
C ILE A 327 60.80 30.56 -24.60
N HIS A 328 59.50 30.70 -24.32
CA HIS A 328 58.72 31.93 -24.59
C HIS A 328 58.42 32.74 -23.32
N SER A 329 58.41 32.09 -22.16
CA SER A 329 58.31 32.67 -20.82
C SER A 329 59.08 31.76 -19.86
N PHE A 330 59.75 32.33 -18.86
CA PHE A 330 60.32 31.61 -17.71
C PHE A 330 59.40 31.64 -16.48
N LEU A 331 58.42 32.54 -16.44
CA LEU A 331 57.48 32.70 -15.32
C LEU A 331 56.26 31.77 -15.43
N PHE A 332 56.42 30.58 -16.03
CA PHE A 332 55.28 29.88 -16.61
C PHE A 332 54.60 28.81 -15.75
N PHE A 333 55.20 28.48 -14.61
CA PHE A 333 54.65 27.54 -13.65
C PHE A 333 53.57 28.21 -12.79
N LYS A 334 52.63 27.43 -12.23
CA LYS A 334 51.83 27.89 -11.08
C LYS A 334 52.75 27.96 -9.87
N PHE A 335 53.27 29.14 -9.56
CA PHE A 335 54.31 29.30 -8.54
C PHE A 335 53.77 29.14 -7.11
N GLU A 336 52.46 29.23 -6.89
CA GLU A 336 51.81 28.82 -5.65
C GLU A 336 52.20 27.37 -5.31
N ASN A 337 51.98 26.46 -6.27
CA ASN A 337 52.30 25.03 -6.12
C ASN A 337 53.79 24.79 -5.88
N TYR A 338 54.69 25.62 -6.45
CA TYR A 338 56.13 25.52 -6.17
C TYR A 338 56.45 25.99 -4.76
N MET A 339 55.94 27.16 -4.38
CA MET A 339 56.19 27.80 -3.09
C MET A 339 55.70 26.92 -1.94
N ASP A 340 54.42 26.51 -1.95
CA ASP A 340 53.88 25.60 -0.93
C ASP A 340 54.69 24.29 -0.86
N ARG A 341 55.13 23.75 -2.00
CA ARG A 341 55.89 22.50 -2.04
C ARG A 341 57.32 22.63 -1.49
N ILE A 342 58.04 23.72 -1.78
CA ILE A 342 59.38 23.94 -1.20
C ILE A 342 59.29 24.27 0.30
N TYR A 343 58.20 24.90 0.75
CA TYR A 343 57.93 25.12 2.17
C TYR A 343 57.73 23.77 2.87
N GLN A 344 56.74 22.97 2.43
CA GLN A 344 56.43 21.64 2.99
C GLN A 344 57.63 20.68 3.05
N LEU A 345 58.52 20.70 2.05
CA LEU A 345 59.64 19.76 1.96
C LEU A 345 60.90 20.19 2.72
N PHE A 346 61.15 21.50 2.84
CA PHE A 346 62.42 22.01 3.36
C PHE A 346 62.29 22.83 4.66
N ILE A 347 61.07 23.08 5.13
CA ILE A 347 60.71 23.67 6.43
C ILE A 347 59.74 22.69 7.12
N ALA A 348 60.19 22.00 8.17
CA ALA A 348 59.46 20.87 8.76
C ALA A 348 58.51 21.30 9.91
N ASP A 349 57.42 20.55 10.12
CA ASP A 349 56.42 20.76 11.20
C ASP A 349 56.98 20.71 12.65
N ALA A 350 58.26 20.38 12.82
CA ALA A 350 58.90 20.24 14.11
C ALA A 350 59.30 21.60 14.74
N ALA A 351 58.28 22.29 15.28
CA ALA A 351 58.28 23.50 16.13
C ALA A 351 57.82 24.81 15.46
N LEU A 352 56.77 25.40 16.04
CA LEU A 352 56.21 26.72 15.71
C LEU A 352 56.89 27.84 16.52
N ASP A 353 58.22 27.93 16.41
CA ASP A 353 58.98 29.07 16.92
C ASP A 353 58.79 30.34 16.07
N ASP A 354 59.19 31.50 16.60
CA ASP A 354 58.94 32.80 15.98
C ASP A 354 59.79 33.02 14.69
N ASP A 355 60.88 32.27 14.53
CA ASP A 355 61.71 32.27 13.33
C ASP A 355 60.93 31.65 12.14
N ASN A 356 60.24 30.53 12.34
CA ASN A 356 59.41 29.91 11.30
C ASN A 356 58.21 30.79 10.89
N LYS A 357 57.63 31.56 11.82
CA LYS A 357 56.62 32.59 11.48
C LYS A 357 57.22 33.69 10.59
N THR A 358 58.45 34.09 10.87
CA THR A 358 59.19 35.08 10.07
C THR A 358 59.47 34.57 8.66
N ILE A 359 59.85 33.28 8.52
CA ILE A 359 59.98 32.62 7.21
C ILE A 359 58.64 32.62 6.47
N LYS A 360 57.52 32.22 7.10
CA LYS A 360 56.22 32.18 6.41
C LYS A 360 55.74 33.57 5.95
N VAL A 361 55.94 34.61 6.75
CA VAL A 361 55.60 35.99 6.34
C VAL A 361 56.39 36.45 5.12
N ALA A 362 57.72 36.22 5.09
CA ALA A 362 58.55 36.57 3.94
C ALA A 362 58.27 35.65 2.72
N HIS A 363 57.89 34.41 2.95
CA HIS A 363 57.46 33.45 1.92
C HIS A 363 56.17 33.90 1.22
N ASP A 364 55.16 34.30 1.99
CA ASP A 364 53.88 34.79 1.46
C ASP A 364 54.05 36.15 0.75
N ALA A 365 54.97 37.00 1.24
CA ALA A 365 55.38 38.23 0.54
C ALA A 365 56.06 37.93 -0.80
N LEU A 366 57.04 37.02 -0.84
CA LEU A 366 57.71 36.63 -2.09
C LEU A 366 56.73 36.04 -3.12
N LEU A 367 55.83 35.16 -2.69
CA LEU A 367 54.80 34.58 -3.57
C LEU A 367 53.89 35.67 -4.15
N LYS A 368 53.46 36.65 -3.34
CA LYS A 368 52.66 37.78 -3.81
C LYS A 368 53.36 38.62 -4.89
N GLU A 369 54.65 38.92 -4.72
CA GLU A 369 55.41 39.67 -5.74
C GLU A 369 55.65 38.83 -7.01
N LEU A 370 55.87 37.52 -6.86
CA LEU A 370 56.00 36.60 -7.99
C LEU A 370 54.70 36.48 -8.82
N ILE A 371 53.55 36.41 -8.16
CA ILE A 371 52.22 36.46 -8.81
C ILE A 371 52.01 37.81 -9.52
N SER A 372 52.49 38.92 -8.95
CA SER A 372 52.42 40.24 -9.60
C SER A 372 53.26 40.26 -10.89
N LEU A 373 54.48 39.69 -10.87
CA LEU A 373 55.29 39.52 -12.08
C LEU A 373 54.59 38.67 -13.14
N GLN A 374 53.90 37.58 -12.76
CA GLN A 374 53.11 36.78 -13.72
C GLN A 374 51.96 37.57 -14.39
N ARG A 375 51.46 38.63 -13.74
CA ARG A 375 50.39 39.51 -14.26
C ARG A 375 50.89 40.65 -15.16
N GLY A 376 52.20 40.79 -15.35
CA GLY A 376 52.81 41.86 -16.15
C GLY A 376 53.34 43.05 -15.35
N GLU A 377 53.34 42.97 -14.02
CA GLU A 377 53.73 44.08 -13.13
C GLU A 377 55.26 44.22 -13.01
N HIS A 378 55.94 44.57 -14.11
CA HIS A 378 57.42 44.59 -14.20
C HIS A 378 58.08 45.52 -13.16
N GLN A 379 57.38 46.54 -12.67
CA GLN A 379 57.89 47.41 -11.62
C GLN A 379 58.15 46.68 -10.28
N ASN A 380 57.62 45.46 -10.11
CA ASN A 380 57.81 44.65 -8.90
C ASN A 380 59.08 43.78 -8.96
N PHE A 381 59.87 43.79 -10.06
CA PHE A 381 61.08 42.96 -10.19
C PHE A 381 62.06 43.16 -9.03
N ASP A 382 62.36 44.42 -8.68
CA ASP A 382 63.34 44.73 -7.64
C ASP A 382 62.77 44.48 -6.22
N LEU A 383 61.44 44.46 -6.05
CA LEU A 383 60.77 44.03 -4.80
C LEU A 383 60.87 42.52 -4.61
N PHE A 384 60.57 41.75 -5.66
CA PHE A 384 60.73 40.29 -5.66
C PHE A 384 62.16 39.87 -5.26
N ILE A 385 63.18 40.52 -5.82
CA ILE A 385 64.59 40.24 -5.45
C ILE A 385 64.84 40.55 -3.96
N SER A 386 64.33 41.67 -3.45
CA SER A 386 64.48 42.03 -2.03
C SER A 386 63.85 41.01 -1.07
N GLU A 387 62.64 40.52 -1.36
CA GLU A 387 61.98 39.48 -0.53
C GLU A 387 62.70 38.12 -0.64
N ALA A 388 63.26 37.80 -1.82
CA ALA A 388 64.05 36.59 -2.01
C ALA A 388 65.38 36.64 -1.25
N GLU A 389 66.07 37.78 -1.23
CA GLU A 389 67.29 37.99 -0.44
C GLU A 389 67.03 37.90 1.07
N ILE A 390 65.87 38.36 1.55
CA ILE A 390 65.44 38.17 2.95
C ILE A 390 65.35 36.68 3.29
N LEU A 391 64.63 35.88 2.49
CA LEU A 391 64.49 34.43 2.71
C LEU A 391 65.81 33.66 2.64
N ILE A 392 66.74 34.09 1.78
CA ILE A 392 68.08 33.51 1.66
C ILE A 392 68.96 33.85 2.87
N THR A 393 68.79 35.03 3.48
CA THR A 393 69.64 35.50 4.60
C THR A 393 69.12 35.14 6.00
N LEU A 394 67.87 34.67 6.13
CA LEU A 394 67.33 34.14 7.39
C LEU A 394 68.11 32.88 7.84
N SER A 395 68.62 32.90 9.06
CA SER A 395 69.46 31.83 9.63
C SER A 395 68.74 30.51 9.94
N ALA A 396 67.40 30.52 9.94
CA ALA A 396 66.56 29.33 10.09
C ALA A 396 66.21 28.64 8.75
N SER A 397 66.45 29.30 7.61
CA SER A 397 66.25 28.71 6.28
C SER A 397 67.25 27.59 6.01
N SER A 398 66.78 26.40 5.65
CA SER A 398 67.66 25.29 5.27
C SER A 398 68.38 25.55 3.93
N ALA A 399 69.58 25.00 3.73
CA ALA A 399 70.37 25.24 2.51
C ALA A 399 69.63 24.83 1.22
N ASN A 400 68.82 23.77 1.28
CA ASN A 400 68.00 23.31 0.16
C ASN A 400 66.87 24.31 -0.15
N TYR A 401 66.24 24.90 0.87
CA TYR A 401 65.26 25.97 0.72
C TYR A 401 65.90 27.23 0.13
N GLN A 402 67.07 27.65 0.63
CA GLN A 402 67.83 28.77 0.08
C GLN A 402 68.17 28.55 -1.41
N GLN A 403 68.59 27.34 -1.79
CA GLN A 403 68.87 26.98 -3.19
C GLN A 403 67.59 26.99 -4.06
N ALA A 404 66.44 26.63 -3.50
CA ALA A 404 65.15 26.74 -4.20
C ALA A 404 64.78 28.20 -4.50
N ILE A 405 64.89 29.09 -3.51
CA ILE A 405 64.68 30.53 -3.71
C ILE A 405 65.69 31.12 -4.72
N GLN A 406 66.94 30.67 -4.71
CA GLN A 406 67.95 31.06 -5.72
C GLN A 406 67.58 30.62 -7.15
N ARG A 407 66.93 29.45 -7.33
CA ARG A 407 66.40 29.03 -8.64
C ARG A 407 65.27 29.95 -9.11
N LEU A 408 64.41 30.45 -8.21
CA LEU A 408 63.41 31.47 -8.57
C LEU A 408 64.04 32.80 -9.01
N ILE A 409 65.08 33.28 -8.31
CA ILE A 409 65.85 34.46 -8.74
C ILE A 409 66.37 34.27 -10.17
N GLN A 410 67.01 33.14 -10.45
CA GLN A 410 67.55 32.83 -11.79
C GLN A 410 66.45 32.83 -12.87
N LEU A 411 65.26 32.30 -12.60
CA LEU A 411 64.13 32.35 -13.55
C LEU A 411 63.63 33.78 -13.80
N VAL A 412 63.59 34.61 -12.76
CA VAL A 412 63.18 36.02 -12.87
C VAL A 412 64.22 36.85 -13.63
N GLU A 413 65.51 36.61 -13.43
CA GLU A 413 66.59 37.21 -14.23
C GLU A 413 66.57 36.76 -15.70
N LEU A 414 66.27 35.47 -15.96
CA LEU A 414 66.09 34.94 -17.31
C LEU A 414 64.85 35.53 -18.00
N GLN A 415 63.72 35.70 -17.28
CA GLN A 415 62.56 36.43 -17.82
C GLN A 415 62.92 37.89 -18.13
N ARG A 416 63.56 38.61 -17.20
CA ARG A 416 63.98 40.01 -17.37
C ARG A 416 64.95 40.20 -18.55
N THR A 417 65.65 39.13 -18.96
CA THR A 417 66.51 39.10 -20.16
C THR A 417 65.74 38.77 -21.44
N LEU A 418 64.70 37.93 -21.36
CA LEU A 418 63.87 37.50 -22.49
C LEU A 418 62.82 38.55 -22.89
N ASP A 419 62.20 39.19 -21.90
CA ASP A 419 61.02 40.05 -22.01
C ASP A 419 61.03 41.14 -20.92
N PRO A 420 61.87 42.19 -21.06
CA PRO A 420 62.19 43.11 -19.96
C PRO A 420 61.02 43.95 -19.46
N ASP A 421 60.12 44.35 -20.38
CA ASP A 421 58.92 45.14 -20.09
C ASP A 421 57.72 44.27 -19.68
N LEU A 422 57.92 42.95 -19.62
CA LEU A 422 56.87 41.94 -19.39
C LEU A 422 55.72 42.02 -20.43
N ILE A 423 56.03 42.30 -21.70
CA ILE A 423 55.04 42.45 -22.78
C ILE A 423 54.57 41.08 -23.31
N ASN A 424 55.45 40.09 -23.29
CA ASN A 424 55.14 38.70 -23.59
C ASN A 424 54.71 37.95 -22.30
N THR A 425 54.20 38.67 -21.28
CA THR A 425 53.73 38.01 -20.07
C THR A 425 52.52 37.15 -20.30
N GLN A 426 52.40 36.23 -19.36
CA GLN A 426 51.67 35.02 -19.53
C GLN A 426 50.17 35.17 -19.28
N LYS A 427 49.61 36.38 -19.40
CA LYS A 427 48.19 36.57 -19.19
C LYS A 427 47.38 35.69 -20.14
N GLU A 428 47.74 35.64 -21.42
CA GLU A 428 47.10 34.75 -22.40
C GLU A 428 47.38 33.26 -22.10
N LEU A 429 48.62 32.86 -21.84
CA LEU A 429 49.00 31.46 -21.61
C LEU A 429 48.50 30.88 -20.26
N LEU A 430 48.33 31.72 -19.23
CA LEU A 430 47.70 31.35 -17.96
C LEU A 430 46.18 31.26 -18.12
N LEU A 431 45.55 32.25 -18.77
CA LEU A 431 44.12 32.20 -19.11
C LEU A 431 43.81 31.01 -20.03
N GLU A 432 44.67 30.65 -20.99
CA GLU A 432 44.55 29.41 -21.76
C GLU A 432 44.55 28.18 -20.85
N THR A 433 45.49 28.11 -19.91
CA THR A 433 45.63 26.96 -19.00
C THR A 433 44.45 26.85 -18.04
N GLU A 434 43.87 27.98 -17.65
CA GLU A 434 42.68 28.10 -16.81
C GLU A 434 41.39 27.76 -17.58
N ILE A 435 41.23 28.29 -18.80
CA ILE A 435 40.14 27.95 -19.72
C ILE A 435 40.17 26.46 -20.11
N ASP A 436 41.35 25.89 -20.38
CA ASP A 436 41.48 24.46 -20.71
C ASP A 436 41.12 23.58 -19.50
N ALA A 437 41.52 23.97 -18.27
CA ALA A 437 41.13 23.28 -17.04
C ALA A 437 39.61 23.37 -16.78
N LEU A 438 39.03 24.57 -16.86
CA LEU A 438 37.59 24.78 -16.71
C LEU A 438 36.79 24.03 -17.77
N ARG A 439 37.25 23.98 -19.03
CA ARG A 439 36.64 23.17 -20.10
C ARG A 439 36.70 21.68 -19.80
N GLN A 440 37.80 21.19 -19.22
CA GLN A 440 37.92 19.79 -18.81
C GLN A 440 36.91 19.45 -17.69
N GLU A 441 36.76 20.32 -16.70
CA GLU A 441 35.77 20.15 -15.62
C GLU A 441 34.32 20.23 -16.14
N ILE A 442 34.03 21.19 -17.03
CA ILE A 442 32.72 21.36 -17.71
C ILE A 442 32.39 20.14 -18.58
N PHE A 443 33.37 19.53 -19.26
CA PHE A 443 33.16 18.29 -20.00
C PHE A 443 32.90 17.08 -19.08
N THR A 444 33.54 17.01 -17.91
CA THR A 444 33.24 16.01 -16.88
C THR A 444 31.83 16.19 -16.33
N LEU A 445 31.40 17.42 -16.05
CA LEU A 445 30.01 17.73 -15.66
C LEU A 445 29.01 17.35 -16.76
N TYR A 446 29.29 17.67 -18.02
CA TYR A 446 28.46 17.27 -19.18
C TYR A 446 28.32 15.75 -19.28
N THR A 447 29.41 15.02 -19.06
CA THR A 447 29.43 13.55 -19.03
C THR A 447 28.62 13.01 -17.86
N THR A 448 28.71 13.63 -16.68
CA THR A 448 27.89 13.32 -15.50
C THR A 448 26.40 13.43 -15.82
N LEU A 449 25.99 14.58 -16.37
CA LEU A 449 24.58 14.81 -16.75
C LEU A 449 24.10 13.84 -17.84
N ARG A 450 24.92 13.54 -18.85
CA ARG A 450 24.57 12.59 -19.92
C ARG A 450 24.36 11.18 -19.36
N LEU A 451 25.24 10.72 -18.48
CA LEU A 451 25.11 9.42 -17.81
C LEU A 451 23.86 9.34 -16.91
N LEU A 452 23.54 10.42 -16.17
CA LEU A 452 22.28 10.50 -15.40
C LEU A 452 21.05 10.53 -16.32
N GLN A 453 21.11 11.22 -17.45
CA GLN A 453 20.04 11.23 -18.45
C GLN A 453 19.80 9.85 -19.07
N ASP A 454 20.83 8.99 -19.17
CA ASP A 454 20.69 7.66 -19.74
C ASP A 454 20.10 6.60 -18.78
N LEU A 455 20.22 6.79 -17.45
CA LEU A 455 19.65 5.88 -16.45
C LEU A 455 18.12 5.69 -16.65
N PRO A 456 17.61 4.46 -16.88
CA PRO A 456 16.18 4.21 -17.08
C PRO A 456 15.32 4.71 -15.91
N SER A 457 15.83 4.52 -14.69
CA SER A 457 15.19 4.87 -13.43
C SER A 457 14.85 6.37 -13.33
N LEU A 458 15.75 7.25 -13.80
CA LEU A 458 15.58 8.71 -13.73
C LEU A 458 14.62 9.27 -14.79
N LYS A 459 14.39 8.55 -15.90
CA LYS A 459 13.46 8.94 -16.98
C LYS A 459 12.00 9.01 -16.51
N THR A 460 11.71 8.53 -15.30
CA THR A 460 10.39 8.59 -14.65
C THR A 460 10.03 9.96 -14.03
N ASN A 461 11.00 10.88 -13.87
CA ASN A 461 10.80 12.19 -13.24
C ASN A 461 10.91 13.35 -14.28
N PRO A 462 9.80 13.86 -14.85
CA PRO A 462 9.86 14.81 -15.96
C PRO A 462 10.52 16.15 -15.60
N LYS A 463 10.38 16.61 -14.36
CA LYS A 463 10.99 17.87 -13.90
C LYS A 463 12.52 17.76 -13.86
N PHE A 464 13.03 16.66 -13.33
CA PHE A 464 14.47 16.41 -13.28
C PHE A 464 15.06 16.22 -14.68
N VAL A 465 14.36 15.47 -15.57
CA VAL A 465 14.76 15.28 -16.97
C VAL A 465 14.81 16.60 -17.75
N THR A 466 13.86 17.52 -17.52
CA THR A 466 13.85 18.84 -18.19
C THR A 466 15.03 19.70 -17.74
N ALA A 467 15.28 19.80 -16.43
CA ALA A 467 16.43 20.53 -15.91
C ALA A 467 17.76 19.93 -16.38
N LEU A 468 17.86 18.60 -16.41
CA LEU A 468 18.99 17.88 -17.02
C LEU A 468 19.23 18.32 -18.47
N GLN A 469 18.17 18.37 -19.29
CA GLN A 469 18.27 18.77 -20.70
C GLN A 469 18.72 20.23 -20.87
N GLU A 470 18.25 21.13 -20.01
CA GLU A 470 18.67 22.54 -20.01
C GLU A 470 20.15 22.69 -19.64
N TYR A 471 20.62 22.04 -18.57
CA TYR A 471 22.04 22.09 -18.19
C TYR A 471 22.97 21.36 -19.18
N ILE A 472 22.55 20.22 -19.75
CA ILE A 472 23.28 19.52 -20.84
C ILE A 472 23.46 20.45 -22.04
N LYS A 473 22.43 21.24 -22.39
CA LYS A 473 22.51 22.23 -23.47
C LYS A 473 23.53 23.33 -23.14
N CYS A 474 23.42 23.95 -21.96
CA CYS A 474 24.33 25.02 -21.53
C CYS A 474 25.80 24.57 -21.51
N LEU A 475 26.09 23.37 -21.00
CA LEU A 475 27.44 22.80 -20.99
C LEU A 475 27.95 22.48 -22.41
N LYS A 476 27.08 21.97 -23.30
CA LYS A 476 27.45 21.74 -24.72
C LYS A 476 27.81 23.05 -25.41
N GLU A 477 27.03 24.10 -25.20
CA GLU A 477 27.27 25.44 -25.75
C GLU A 477 28.56 26.09 -25.20
N ALA A 478 28.99 25.72 -23.98
CA ALA A 478 30.26 26.17 -23.38
C ALA A 478 31.50 25.37 -23.87
N CYS A 479 31.34 24.11 -24.31
CA CYS A 479 32.45 23.28 -24.79
C CYS A 479 32.87 23.57 -26.23
N ASP A 480 31.94 23.52 -27.20
CA ASP A 480 32.20 23.87 -28.61
C ASP A 480 30.86 24.08 -29.37
N PRO A 481 30.67 25.20 -30.09
CA PRO A 481 29.56 25.39 -31.02
C PRO A 481 29.53 24.42 -32.23
N SER A 482 30.60 23.68 -32.55
CA SER A 482 30.64 22.80 -33.72
C SER A 482 29.87 21.49 -33.51
N GLU A 483 28.77 21.30 -34.25
CA GLU A 483 27.78 20.25 -33.96
C GLU A 483 28.26 18.81 -34.22
N SER A 484 29.34 18.59 -34.98
CA SER A 484 29.56 17.32 -35.69
C SER A 484 30.33 16.21 -34.97
N CYS A 485 30.98 16.46 -33.83
CA CYS A 485 31.88 15.48 -33.21
C CYS A 485 31.26 14.64 -32.06
N LEU A 486 30.35 15.21 -31.28
CA LEU A 486 29.89 14.66 -29.98
C LEU A 486 28.92 13.47 -30.05
N ASP A 487 28.49 13.08 -31.26
CA ASP A 487 27.34 12.19 -31.48
C ASP A 487 27.71 10.69 -31.63
N LYS A 488 29.01 10.34 -31.70
CA LYS A 488 29.44 8.94 -31.91
C LYS A 488 30.58 8.42 -31.02
N SER A 489 31.26 9.27 -30.25
CA SER A 489 32.19 8.83 -29.21
C SER A 489 32.28 9.84 -28.06
N LEU A 490 32.44 9.35 -26.83
CA LEU A 490 32.61 10.14 -25.60
C LEU A 490 34.07 10.61 -25.45
N THR A 491 34.65 11.14 -26.53
CA THR A 491 36.09 11.40 -26.65
C THR A 491 36.34 12.85 -27.07
N LEU A 492 36.98 13.63 -26.21
CA LEU A 492 37.44 14.96 -26.57
C LEU A 492 38.80 14.86 -27.32
N SER A 493 38.95 15.59 -28.42
CA SER A 493 40.26 15.80 -29.06
C SER A 493 41.00 16.92 -28.32
N SER A 494 42.30 16.76 -28.08
CA SER A 494 43.14 17.69 -27.30
C SER A 494 43.47 19.02 -28.01
N VAL A 495 42.80 19.33 -29.13
CA VAL A 495 42.98 20.58 -29.89
C VAL A 495 41.60 21.15 -30.22
N MET A 496 41.12 22.01 -29.32
CA MET A 496 39.94 22.86 -29.55
C MET A 496 40.33 24.15 -30.29
N PRO A 497 39.43 24.74 -31.08
CA PRO A 497 39.73 25.95 -31.83
C PRO A 497 39.89 27.18 -30.92
N ALA A 498 40.79 28.08 -31.32
CA ALA A 498 41.02 29.34 -30.62
C ALA A 498 39.74 30.20 -30.58
N THR A 499 39.27 30.44 -29.37
CA THR A 499 38.28 31.45 -28.99
C THR A 499 39.04 32.59 -28.30
N ASP A 500 38.49 33.81 -28.26
CA ASP A 500 39.21 34.94 -27.65
C ASP A 500 39.51 34.66 -26.15
N ILE A 501 40.81 34.61 -25.82
CA ILE A 501 41.33 34.28 -24.50
C ILE A 501 41.22 35.53 -23.62
N THR A 502 40.14 35.60 -22.84
CA THR A 502 39.82 36.78 -22.02
C THR A 502 39.38 36.37 -20.60
N GLN A 503 39.42 37.32 -19.67
CA GLN A 503 38.88 37.12 -18.32
C GLN A 503 37.37 36.84 -18.36
N ASP A 504 36.62 37.59 -19.19
CA ASP A 504 35.19 37.39 -19.41
C ASP A 504 34.86 35.95 -19.85
N THR A 505 35.78 35.29 -20.58
CA THR A 505 35.68 33.87 -20.96
C THR A 505 35.83 32.95 -19.74
N VAL A 506 36.80 33.21 -18.84
CA VAL A 506 36.98 32.46 -17.58
C VAL A 506 35.75 32.62 -16.68
N ASP A 507 35.37 33.88 -16.40
CA ASP A 507 34.24 34.23 -15.54
C ASP A 507 32.94 33.56 -16.03
N HIS A 508 32.72 33.49 -17.35
CA HIS A 508 31.56 32.79 -17.92
C HIS A 508 31.59 31.28 -17.65
N LEU A 509 32.74 30.62 -17.86
CA LEU A 509 32.89 29.19 -17.64
C LEU A 509 32.74 28.82 -16.16
N GLU A 510 33.29 29.62 -15.23
CA GLU A 510 33.09 29.43 -13.79
C GLU A 510 31.61 29.53 -13.39
N ASN A 511 30.88 30.53 -13.92
CA ASN A 511 29.44 30.67 -13.64
C ASN A 511 28.62 29.47 -14.16
N VAL A 512 28.97 28.94 -15.35
CA VAL A 512 28.31 27.74 -15.92
C VAL A 512 28.62 26.49 -15.10
N LYS A 513 29.89 26.29 -14.71
CA LYS A 513 30.33 25.23 -13.80
C LYS A 513 29.53 25.28 -12.48
N HIS A 514 29.56 26.42 -11.80
CA HIS A 514 28.95 26.59 -10.48
C HIS A 514 27.44 26.34 -10.49
N ALA A 515 26.72 26.82 -11.51
CA ALA A 515 25.28 26.57 -11.63
C ALA A 515 24.92 25.08 -11.75
N VAL A 516 25.76 24.30 -12.45
CA VAL A 516 25.57 22.84 -12.59
C VAL A 516 26.00 22.11 -11.32
N GLU A 517 27.07 22.54 -10.65
CA GLU A 517 27.50 21.97 -9.36
C GLU A 517 26.44 22.17 -8.27
N VAL A 518 25.77 23.33 -8.24
CA VAL A 518 24.62 23.57 -7.36
C VAL A 518 23.43 22.65 -7.70
N PHE A 519 23.14 22.42 -8.99
CA PHE A 519 22.10 21.47 -9.42
C PHE A 519 22.43 20.00 -9.07
N LEU A 520 23.72 19.64 -9.10
CA LEU A 520 24.24 18.31 -8.75
C LEU A 520 24.66 18.16 -7.28
N SER A 521 24.38 19.15 -6.44
CA SER A 521 24.66 19.08 -5.00
C SER A 521 23.69 18.15 -4.26
N ASN A 522 23.95 17.96 -2.95
CA ASN A 522 23.16 17.12 -2.06
C ASN A 522 21.62 17.24 -2.20
N GLU A 523 21.05 18.45 -2.22
CA GLU A 523 19.61 18.66 -1.93
C GLU A 523 18.65 18.02 -2.96
N PRO A 524 18.86 18.14 -4.29
CA PRO A 524 18.05 17.43 -5.29
C PRO A 524 18.32 15.91 -5.35
N LEU A 525 19.57 15.49 -5.10
CA LEU A 525 19.97 14.08 -5.17
C LEU A 525 19.51 13.26 -3.97
N LEU A 526 19.51 13.83 -2.76
CA LEU A 526 18.87 13.22 -1.59
C LEU A 526 17.38 12.98 -1.84
N LYS A 527 16.66 13.98 -2.38
CA LYS A 527 15.22 13.84 -2.68
C LYS A 527 14.95 12.80 -3.76
N LEU A 528 15.83 12.67 -4.76
CA LEU A 528 15.77 11.55 -5.70
C LEU A 528 16.01 10.22 -4.99
N ALA A 529 17.06 10.10 -4.18
CA ALA A 529 17.34 8.88 -3.43
C ALA A 529 16.16 8.47 -2.54
N GLU A 530 15.63 9.37 -1.70
CA GLU A 530 14.47 9.14 -0.82
C GLU A 530 13.26 8.54 -1.55
N THR A 531 13.00 8.97 -2.79
CA THR A 531 11.87 8.49 -3.62
C THR A 531 12.12 7.20 -4.41
N ASN A 532 13.37 6.73 -4.46
CA ASN A 532 13.78 5.60 -5.30
C ASN A 532 13.99 4.32 -4.50
N ASN A 533 14.17 3.20 -5.22
CA ASN A 533 14.61 1.93 -4.63
C ASN A 533 16.14 1.91 -4.46
N PHE A 534 16.64 1.03 -3.58
CA PHE A 534 18.07 0.94 -3.26
C PHE A 534 18.97 0.74 -4.49
N HIS A 535 18.58 -0.10 -5.46
CA HIS A 535 19.38 -0.32 -6.66
C HIS A 535 19.49 0.97 -7.49
N THR A 536 18.39 1.68 -7.72
CA THR A 536 18.41 2.98 -8.41
C THR A 536 19.27 4.01 -7.67
N THR A 537 19.22 4.08 -6.33
CA THR A 537 20.09 4.99 -5.59
C THR A 537 21.57 4.62 -5.78
N MET A 538 21.89 3.32 -5.78
CA MET A 538 23.25 2.83 -6.09
C MET A 538 23.64 3.08 -7.57
N GLU A 539 22.70 3.04 -8.53
CA GLU A 539 22.97 3.42 -9.93
C GLU A 539 23.38 4.90 -10.01
N ILE A 540 22.61 5.78 -9.38
CA ILE A 540 22.86 7.23 -9.35
C ILE A 540 24.23 7.50 -8.74
N LEU A 541 24.52 6.96 -7.55
CA LEU A 541 25.83 7.08 -6.91
C LEU A 541 26.96 6.55 -7.81
N SER A 542 26.73 5.45 -8.54
CA SER A 542 27.74 4.93 -9.47
C SER A 542 28.09 5.91 -10.58
N VAL A 543 27.19 6.81 -11.00
CA VAL A 543 27.48 7.87 -11.98
C VAL A 543 28.38 8.95 -11.38
N PHE A 544 28.10 9.39 -10.15
CA PHE A 544 28.96 10.38 -9.45
C PHE A 544 30.37 9.86 -9.20
N ILE A 545 30.51 8.57 -8.85
CA ILE A 545 31.83 7.94 -8.78
C ILE A 545 32.48 7.91 -10.18
N ARG A 546 31.76 7.45 -11.23
CA ARG A 546 32.29 7.31 -12.61
C ARG A 546 32.75 8.61 -13.28
N THR A 547 32.54 9.74 -12.62
CA THR A 547 32.89 11.08 -13.11
C THR A 547 33.73 11.88 -12.11
N ASP A 548 34.24 11.22 -11.06
CA ASP A 548 34.98 11.86 -9.94
C ASP A 548 34.23 13.07 -9.35
N ARG A 549 32.89 12.98 -9.32
CA ARG A 549 32.00 14.01 -8.75
C ARG A 549 31.39 13.61 -7.40
N LEU A 550 32.11 12.76 -6.64
CA LEU A 550 31.71 12.36 -5.29
C LEU A 550 32.01 13.46 -4.24
N ASP A 551 32.77 14.49 -4.63
CA ASP A 551 32.98 15.76 -3.92
C ASP A 551 31.68 16.55 -3.74
N LEU A 552 30.79 16.54 -4.75
CA LEU A 552 29.49 17.22 -4.74
C LEU A 552 28.49 16.62 -3.74
N ILE A 553 28.79 15.42 -3.21
CA ILE A 553 27.99 14.72 -2.21
C ILE A 553 28.71 14.80 -0.86
N ASP A 554 28.45 15.87 -0.12
CA ASP A 554 29.00 16.00 1.23
C ASP A 554 28.26 15.11 2.24
N TYR A 555 28.87 13.97 2.55
CA TYR A 555 28.42 13.02 3.57
C TYR A 555 28.71 13.48 5.02
N ALA A 556 29.43 14.59 5.23
CA ALA A 556 29.80 15.10 6.55
C ALA A 556 28.82 16.16 7.10
N ASP A 557 27.88 16.69 6.29
CA ASP A 557 26.73 17.44 6.84
C ASP A 557 25.90 16.50 7.72
N ASN A 558 26.01 16.68 9.04
CA ASN A 558 25.41 15.83 10.05
C ASN A 558 23.86 15.74 10.01
N ASN A 559 23.17 16.72 9.41
CA ASN A 559 21.72 16.68 9.27
C ASN A 559 21.29 15.93 8.01
N LEU A 560 21.86 16.29 6.85
CA LEU A 560 21.51 15.65 5.57
C LEU A 560 21.96 14.18 5.55
N SER A 561 23.17 13.89 6.02
CA SER A 561 23.70 12.51 6.11
C SER A 561 22.84 11.60 6.99
N LYS A 562 22.24 12.09 8.08
CA LYS A 562 21.40 11.25 8.98
C LYS A 562 20.05 10.92 8.36
N ILE A 563 19.46 11.84 7.60
CA ILE A 563 18.22 11.57 6.84
C ILE A 563 18.52 10.54 5.74
N TYR A 564 19.59 10.75 4.99
CA TYR A 564 20.03 9.86 3.90
C TYR A 564 20.33 8.43 4.37
N LEU A 565 21.07 8.29 5.48
CA LEU A 565 21.45 6.99 6.04
C LEU A 565 20.22 6.15 6.44
N ASN A 566 19.22 6.79 7.06
CA ASN A 566 17.96 6.13 7.42
C ASN A 566 17.14 5.72 6.19
N ALA A 567 17.04 6.61 5.18
CA ALA A 567 16.34 6.30 3.93
C ALA A 567 17.00 5.10 3.21
N MET A 568 18.34 5.09 3.11
CA MET A 568 19.10 4.01 2.49
C MET A 568 18.95 2.68 3.23
N ALA A 569 18.89 2.67 4.57
CA ALA A 569 18.65 1.44 5.32
C ALA A 569 17.22 0.87 5.13
N VAL A 570 16.20 1.73 5.07
CA VAL A 570 14.82 1.31 4.75
C VAL A 570 14.76 0.72 3.33
N GLN A 571 15.35 1.41 2.35
CA GLN A 571 15.43 0.94 0.97
C GLN A 571 16.21 -0.37 0.84
N PHE A 572 17.29 -0.53 1.61
CA PHE A 572 18.08 -1.76 1.60
C PHE A 572 17.29 -2.94 2.18
N ASN A 573 16.55 -2.78 3.27
CA ASN A 573 15.71 -3.87 3.80
C ASN A 573 14.59 -4.26 2.80
N GLN A 574 13.98 -3.29 2.11
CA GLN A 574 13.06 -3.56 1.00
C GLN A 574 13.74 -4.30 -0.16
N TYR A 575 15.00 -3.99 -0.43
CA TYR A 575 15.80 -4.65 -1.46
C TYR A 575 16.25 -6.08 -1.06
N VAL A 576 16.59 -6.31 0.22
CA VAL A 576 16.79 -7.66 0.78
C VAL A 576 15.54 -8.49 0.54
N LYS A 577 14.36 -7.99 0.92
CA LYS A 577 13.07 -8.67 0.68
C LYS A 577 12.83 -8.96 -0.80
N PHE A 578 13.05 -7.98 -1.69
CA PHE A 578 12.92 -8.16 -3.14
C PHE A 578 13.85 -9.27 -3.68
N ILE A 579 15.15 -9.23 -3.34
CA ILE A 579 16.11 -10.25 -3.77
C ILE A 579 15.74 -11.63 -3.19
N ALA A 580 15.35 -11.69 -1.91
CA ALA A 580 14.94 -12.90 -1.23
C ALA A 580 13.75 -13.60 -1.91
N HIS A 581 12.75 -12.83 -2.37
CA HIS A 581 11.59 -13.37 -3.10
C HIS A 581 11.93 -13.67 -4.57
N LEU A 582 12.78 -12.87 -5.22
CA LEU A 582 13.24 -13.09 -6.59
C LEU A 582 13.96 -14.44 -6.75
N VAL A 583 14.77 -14.83 -5.78
CA VAL A 583 15.59 -16.06 -5.85
C VAL A 583 14.84 -17.30 -5.35
N TYR A 584 13.70 -17.11 -4.68
CA TYR A 584 12.85 -18.17 -4.18
C TYR A 584 12.22 -18.98 -5.31
N ARG A 585 12.25 -20.30 -5.17
CA ARG A 585 11.53 -21.25 -6.05
C ARG A 585 11.01 -22.39 -5.17
N PRO A 586 9.75 -22.32 -4.69
CA PRO A 586 9.18 -23.41 -3.91
C PRO A 586 9.07 -24.67 -4.78
N ASN A 587 9.52 -25.79 -4.24
CA ASN A 587 9.21 -27.12 -4.75
C ASN A 587 8.07 -27.70 -3.91
N GLU A 588 6.97 -28.15 -4.53
CA GLU A 588 5.80 -28.68 -3.83
C GLU A 588 6.11 -29.89 -2.91
N ALA A 589 7.22 -30.58 -3.14
CA ALA A 589 7.69 -31.69 -2.30
C ALA A 589 8.60 -31.26 -1.12
N GLN A 590 8.93 -29.97 -0.99
CA GLN A 590 9.88 -29.45 0.00
C GLN A 590 9.17 -29.11 1.33
N THR A 591 9.73 -29.59 2.45
CA THR A 591 9.16 -29.43 3.80
C THR A 591 10.13 -28.80 4.81
N MET A 592 11.34 -28.43 4.39
CA MET A 592 12.40 -27.76 5.15
C MET A 592 13.19 -26.87 4.18
N ASN A 593 13.85 -25.80 4.65
CA ASN A 593 14.66 -24.99 3.73
C ASN A 593 15.96 -25.70 3.28
N ILE A 594 16.45 -25.32 2.10
CA ILE A 594 17.70 -25.83 1.50
C ILE A 594 18.96 -25.56 2.34
N PHE A 595 18.92 -24.62 3.29
CA PHE A 595 20.06 -24.34 4.16
C PHE A 595 20.23 -25.38 5.28
N VAL A 596 19.23 -26.24 5.51
CA VAL A 596 19.30 -27.40 6.40
C VAL A 596 19.77 -28.63 5.59
N PRO A 597 20.94 -29.23 5.91
CA PRO A 597 21.40 -30.45 5.24
C PRO A 597 20.45 -31.63 5.45
N GLU A 598 20.34 -32.51 4.46
CA GLU A 598 19.54 -33.74 4.58
C GLU A 598 20.00 -34.59 5.77
N GLY A 599 19.05 -34.95 6.65
CA GLY A 599 19.34 -35.70 7.88
C GLY A 599 19.99 -34.87 9.02
N TYR A 600 20.09 -33.54 8.89
CA TYR A 600 20.58 -32.68 9.97
C TYR A 600 19.76 -32.85 11.25
N GLN A 601 20.45 -32.84 12.39
CA GLN A 601 19.85 -32.84 13.72
C GLN A 601 20.49 -31.70 14.53
N PRO A 602 19.71 -30.72 15.01
CA PRO A 602 20.25 -29.60 15.77
C PRO A 602 20.82 -30.07 17.11
N LYS A 603 22.04 -29.63 17.43
CA LYS A 603 22.71 -29.98 18.69
C LYS A 603 22.12 -29.28 19.92
N ASN A 604 21.37 -28.21 19.70
CA ASN A 604 20.59 -27.50 20.71
C ASN A 604 19.23 -27.13 20.10
N THR A 605 18.15 -27.30 20.86
CA THR A 605 16.79 -26.84 20.51
C THR A 605 16.25 -25.83 21.52
N ASP A 606 17.12 -25.33 22.40
CA ASP A 606 16.90 -24.16 23.25
C ASP A 606 17.17 -22.85 22.47
N PHE A 607 16.98 -21.71 23.13
CA PHE A 607 17.26 -20.39 22.56
C PHE A 607 18.76 -20.14 22.32
N ASP A 608 19.05 -19.41 21.24
CA ASP A 608 20.28 -18.67 21.01
C ASP A 608 19.91 -17.25 20.54
N ALA A 609 20.42 -16.23 21.23
CA ALA A 609 20.05 -14.81 21.05
C ALA A 609 18.52 -14.50 21.02
N GLY A 610 17.68 -15.32 21.66
CA GLY A 610 16.21 -15.15 21.67
C GLY A 610 15.44 -15.80 20.50
N TYR A 611 16.12 -16.62 19.70
CA TYR A 611 15.53 -17.44 18.64
C TYR A 611 15.90 -18.92 18.85
N ALA A 612 15.01 -19.85 18.50
CA ALA A 612 15.32 -21.28 18.48
C ALA A 612 15.34 -21.80 17.03
N PHE A 613 16.19 -22.79 16.75
CA PHE A 613 16.31 -23.36 15.41
C PHE A 613 15.03 -24.12 15.00
N VAL A 614 14.38 -23.70 13.91
CA VAL A 614 13.20 -24.35 13.31
C VAL A 614 13.50 -24.67 11.84
N ALA A 615 13.60 -25.96 11.48
CA ALA A 615 14.03 -26.41 10.15
C ALA A 615 13.08 -26.00 9.00
N GLN A 616 11.83 -25.68 9.35
CA GLN A 616 10.76 -25.30 8.44
C GLN A 616 10.71 -23.82 8.10
N TYR A 617 11.58 -22.95 8.65
CA TYR A 617 11.68 -21.56 8.18
C TYR A 617 11.82 -21.52 6.66
N ARG A 618 11.13 -20.62 5.96
CA ARG A 618 11.33 -20.44 4.50
C ARG A 618 12.58 -19.61 4.21
N GLU A 619 13.25 -19.92 3.10
CA GLU A 619 14.49 -19.28 2.66
C GLU A 619 14.42 -17.74 2.65
N PRO A 620 13.34 -17.08 2.16
CA PRO A 620 13.29 -15.63 2.14
C PRO A 620 13.35 -15.00 3.53
N ILE A 621 12.74 -15.64 4.53
CA ILE A 621 12.70 -15.18 5.92
C ILE A 621 14.06 -15.35 6.58
N VAL A 622 14.76 -16.46 6.31
CA VAL A 622 16.13 -16.66 6.76
C VAL A 622 17.07 -15.59 6.18
N LEU A 623 16.90 -15.19 4.92
CA LEU A 623 17.65 -14.09 4.31
C LEU A 623 17.29 -12.72 4.90
N GLU A 624 16.00 -12.44 5.10
CA GLU A 624 15.54 -11.20 5.72
C GLU A 624 16.13 -11.04 7.13
N HIS A 625 16.13 -12.08 7.97
CA HIS A 625 16.83 -12.05 9.26
C HIS A 625 18.35 -11.90 9.13
N LEU A 626 19.00 -12.63 8.21
CA LEU A 626 20.46 -12.62 8.04
C LEU A 626 21.03 -11.35 7.38
N PHE A 627 20.20 -10.46 6.83
CA PHE A 627 20.67 -9.25 6.13
C PHE A 627 19.95 -7.95 6.47
N ASN A 628 18.74 -7.96 7.03
CA ASN A 628 18.04 -6.71 7.37
C ASN A 628 18.81 -5.91 8.44
N ILE A 629 18.97 -4.61 8.17
CA ILE A 629 19.55 -3.64 9.09
C ILE A 629 18.54 -3.32 10.19
N ASN A 630 18.96 -3.42 11.45
CA ASN A 630 18.16 -2.97 12.58
C ASN A 630 18.05 -1.43 12.60
N LEU A 631 16.89 -0.93 12.18
CA LEU A 631 16.60 0.51 12.09
C LEU A 631 16.55 1.21 13.45
N ALA A 632 16.26 0.50 14.55
CA ALA A 632 16.25 1.08 15.89
C ALA A 632 17.68 1.39 16.38
N ASN A 633 18.62 0.44 16.21
CA ASN A 633 20.04 0.67 16.50
C ASN A 633 20.62 1.78 15.61
N LEU A 634 20.22 1.84 14.34
CA LEU A 634 20.61 2.92 13.42
C LEU A 634 20.12 4.30 13.91
N ALA A 635 18.86 4.41 14.32
CA ALA A 635 18.28 5.65 14.85
C ALA A 635 18.94 6.10 16.17
N ALA A 636 19.26 5.13 17.04
CA ALA A 636 20.03 5.34 18.28
C ALA A 636 21.50 5.73 18.05
N GLY A 637 22.02 5.56 16.83
CA GLY A 637 23.41 5.86 16.49
C GLY A 637 24.40 4.75 16.89
N GLU A 638 23.93 3.57 17.27
CA GLU A 638 24.76 2.39 17.52
C GLU A 638 25.40 1.86 16.22
N PRO A 639 26.40 0.96 16.28
CA PRO A 639 26.91 0.29 15.09
C PRO A 639 25.79 -0.44 14.33
N ILE A 640 25.90 -0.53 13.00
CA ILE A 640 24.93 -1.26 12.18
C ILE A 640 24.99 -2.76 12.53
N GLY A 641 24.04 -3.18 13.36
CA GLY A 641 23.73 -4.58 13.60
C GLY A 641 22.77 -5.11 12.55
N ILE A 642 23.19 -6.18 11.87
CA ILE A 642 22.26 -7.18 11.34
C ILE A 642 21.55 -7.82 12.55
N ALA A 643 20.25 -8.12 12.44
CA ALA A 643 19.54 -8.87 13.46
C ALA A 643 20.18 -10.27 13.62
N ARG A 644 20.75 -10.57 14.79
CA ARG A 644 21.54 -11.80 14.98
C ARG A 644 20.67 -13.05 14.93
N PHE A 645 20.75 -13.78 13.83
CA PHE A 645 20.00 -15.02 13.61
C PHE A 645 20.93 -16.23 13.75
N GLN A 646 21.60 -16.32 14.91
CA GLN A 646 22.75 -17.20 15.18
C GLN A 646 22.43 -18.70 14.94
N VAL A 647 21.17 -19.08 15.16
CA VAL A 647 20.60 -20.41 14.86
C VAL A 647 20.75 -20.83 13.39
N TYR A 648 20.88 -19.89 12.45
CA TYR A 648 21.09 -20.16 11.02
C TYR A 648 22.42 -19.66 10.46
N GLU A 649 23.08 -18.66 11.07
CA GLU A 649 24.36 -18.09 10.61
C GLU A 649 25.38 -19.17 10.19
N LYS A 650 25.58 -20.19 11.04
CA LYS A 650 26.52 -21.28 10.77
C LYS A 650 26.07 -22.21 9.63
N LEU A 651 24.80 -22.59 9.60
CA LEU A 651 24.24 -23.48 8.57
C LEU A 651 24.31 -22.82 7.19
N PHE A 652 23.97 -21.53 7.13
CA PHE A 652 24.09 -20.70 5.95
C PHE A 652 25.54 -20.60 5.46
N ALA A 653 26.50 -20.34 6.37
CA ALA A 653 27.92 -20.34 6.02
C ALA A 653 28.43 -21.71 5.52
N GLU A 654 27.96 -22.83 6.08
CA GLU A 654 28.31 -24.18 5.61
C GLU A 654 27.68 -24.49 4.24
N PHE A 655 26.41 -24.12 4.01
CA PHE A 655 25.73 -24.24 2.72
C PHE A 655 26.46 -23.46 1.60
N CYS A 656 27.03 -22.30 1.91
CA CYS A 656 27.69 -21.42 0.95
C CYS A 656 29.15 -21.77 0.64
N ARG A 657 29.74 -22.72 1.38
CA ARG A 657 31.06 -23.31 1.07
C ARG A 657 31.01 -24.41 0.02
N ASN A 658 29.82 -24.83 -0.41
CA ASN A 658 29.63 -25.86 -1.44
C ASN A 658 29.53 -25.21 -2.83
N ASP A 659 30.46 -25.53 -3.74
CA ASP A 659 30.52 -24.94 -5.09
C ASP A 659 29.27 -25.19 -5.95
N ILE A 660 28.48 -26.22 -5.64
CA ILE A 660 27.17 -26.46 -6.28
C ILE A 660 26.22 -25.26 -6.08
N ASN A 661 26.37 -24.54 -4.95
CA ASN A 661 25.53 -23.42 -4.56
C ASN A 661 26.08 -22.05 -5.03
N ARG A 662 26.93 -21.99 -6.06
CA ARG A 662 27.60 -20.76 -6.55
C ARG A 662 26.66 -19.57 -6.77
N ASN A 663 25.41 -19.78 -7.20
CA ASN A 663 24.46 -18.68 -7.40
C ASN A 663 24.05 -18.01 -6.06
N TRP A 664 23.87 -18.80 -5.00
CA TRP A 664 23.61 -18.30 -3.64
C TRP A 664 24.78 -17.49 -3.08
N ARG A 665 26.01 -17.89 -3.41
CA ARG A 665 27.22 -17.13 -3.10
C ARG A 665 27.22 -15.73 -3.73
N ASN A 666 26.75 -15.60 -4.98
CA ASN A 666 26.60 -14.29 -5.63
C ASN A 666 25.55 -13.41 -4.92
N ILE A 667 24.39 -13.99 -4.56
CA ILE A 667 23.32 -13.29 -3.82
C ILE A 667 23.83 -12.76 -2.47
N ILE A 668 24.65 -13.53 -1.77
CA ILE A 668 25.25 -13.14 -0.49
C ILE A 668 26.28 -12.02 -0.65
N VAL A 669 27.12 -12.06 -1.68
CA VAL A 669 28.05 -10.96 -1.97
C VAL A 669 27.25 -9.69 -2.27
N LEU A 670 26.19 -9.75 -3.07
CA LEU A 670 25.32 -8.62 -3.38
C LEU A 670 24.72 -7.96 -2.13
N LEU A 671 24.15 -8.75 -1.20
CA LEU A 671 23.57 -8.22 0.03
C LEU A 671 24.65 -7.72 1.02
N THR A 672 25.79 -8.41 1.11
CA THR A 672 26.94 -7.98 1.93
C THR A 672 27.52 -6.65 1.45
N LEU A 673 27.57 -6.42 0.13
CA LEU A 673 28.01 -5.14 -0.44
C LEU A 673 27.04 -4.00 -0.09
N GLY A 674 25.73 -4.25 -0.15
CA GLY A 674 24.71 -3.25 0.21
C GLY A 674 24.72 -2.86 1.69
N SER A 675 24.78 -3.84 2.60
CA SER A 675 24.82 -3.58 4.04
C SER A 675 26.14 -2.95 4.48
N SER A 676 27.27 -3.40 3.92
CA SER A 676 28.59 -2.82 4.18
C SER A 676 28.71 -1.38 3.68
N PHE A 677 28.10 -1.04 2.54
CA PHE A 677 28.09 0.32 2.02
C PHE A 677 27.44 1.31 3.00
N ILE A 678 26.27 0.95 3.55
CA ILE A 678 25.58 1.74 4.58
C ILE A 678 26.43 1.78 5.87
N GLY A 679 27.12 0.68 6.20
CA GLY A 679 28.11 0.63 7.28
C GLY A 679 29.29 1.59 7.09
N PHE A 680 29.75 1.82 5.85
CA PHE A 680 30.76 2.83 5.54
C PHE A 680 30.20 4.25 5.63
N LEU A 681 28.98 4.51 5.13
CA LEU A 681 28.32 5.81 5.31
C LEU A 681 28.18 6.19 6.79
N GLN A 682 27.77 5.26 7.66
CA GLN A 682 27.69 5.51 9.10
C GLN A 682 29.07 5.79 9.72
N LYS A 683 30.14 5.16 9.23
CA LYS A 683 31.51 5.44 9.71
C LYS A 683 32.00 6.81 9.22
N ILE A 684 31.71 7.21 7.99
CA ILE A 684 32.06 8.54 7.44
C ILE A 684 31.40 9.65 8.29
N GLN A 685 30.12 9.50 8.61
CA GLN A 685 29.37 10.43 9.47
C GLN A 685 29.97 10.55 10.89
N LYS A 686 30.71 9.55 11.37
CA LYS A 686 31.29 9.47 12.73
C LYS A 686 32.80 9.72 12.77
N ALA A 687 33.44 9.96 11.63
CA ALA A 687 34.89 10.16 11.54
C ALA A 687 35.24 11.65 11.61
N GLU A 688 36.12 12.03 12.53
CA GLU A 688 36.69 13.39 12.62
C GLU A 688 37.98 13.53 11.80
N ASP A 689 38.57 12.41 11.39
CA ASP A 689 39.87 12.29 10.70
C ASP A 689 39.68 12.16 9.18
N GLN A 690 40.32 13.03 8.41
CA GLN A 690 40.20 13.10 6.95
C GLN A 690 40.86 11.92 6.22
N ASP A 691 41.91 11.31 6.76
CA ASP A 691 42.52 10.11 6.18
C ASP A 691 41.58 8.91 6.34
N ILE A 692 40.93 8.81 7.50
CA ILE A 692 39.90 7.80 7.77
C ILE A 692 38.68 8.03 6.86
N ILE A 693 38.18 9.26 6.73
CA ILE A 693 37.09 9.61 5.79
C ILE A 693 37.47 9.20 4.36
N SER A 694 38.70 9.48 3.93
CA SER A 694 39.17 9.17 2.57
C SER A 694 39.26 7.66 2.31
N GLN A 695 39.79 6.88 3.25
CA GLN A 695 39.81 5.41 3.17
C GLN A 695 38.39 4.81 3.13
N LEU A 696 37.46 5.37 3.91
CA LEU A 696 36.06 4.94 3.92
C LEU A 696 35.34 5.30 2.61
N LYS A 697 35.56 6.49 2.04
CA LYS A 697 35.03 6.92 0.72
C LYS A 697 35.54 6.03 -0.42
N LEU A 698 36.81 5.61 -0.37
CA LEU A 698 37.37 4.63 -1.31
C LEU A 698 36.73 3.24 -1.16
N SER A 699 36.51 2.81 0.09
CA SER A 699 35.88 1.52 0.39
C SER A 699 34.42 1.47 -0.07
N SER A 700 33.64 2.52 0.19
CA SER A 700 32.24 2.63 -0.26
C SER A 700 32.14 2.72 -1.80
N THR A 701 33.10 3.40 -2.43
CA THR A 701 33.23 3.48 -3.89
C THR A 701 33.37 2.10 -4.52
N GLN A 702 34.30 1.26 -4.02
CA GLN A 702 34.50 -0.08 -4.54
C GLN A 702 33.24 -0.95 -4.44
N GLN A 703 32.46 -0.80 -3.37
CA GLN A 703 31.26 -1.61 -3.16
C GLN A 703 30.11 -1.25 -4.11
N ILE A 704 29.89 0.04 -4.40
CA ILE A 704 28.90 0.45 -5.42
C ILE A 704 29.26 -0.11 -6.79
N LEU A 705 30.54 -0.05 -7.18
CA LEU A 705 31.00 -0.53 -8.49
C LEU A 705 30.88 -2.05 -8.65
N GLN A 706 31.00 -2.82 -7.56
CA GLN A 706 30.78 -4.27 -7.56
C GLN A 706 29.29 -4.65 -7.48
N PHE A 707 28.47 -3.85 -6.77
CA PHE A 707 27.05 -4.12 -6.56
C PHE A 707 26.22 -4.06 -7.86
N ILE A 708 26.46 -3.06 -8.72
CA ILE A 708 25.69 -2.87 -9.96
C ILE A 708 25.78 -4.03 -10.96
N PRO A 709 26.97 -4.51 -11.37
CA PRO A 709 27.05 -5.63 -12.31
C PRO A 709 26.54 -6.95 -11.70
N LEU A 710 26.72 -7.15 -10.39
CA LEU A 710 26.25 -8.34 -9.69
C LEU A 710 24.72 -8.36 -9.54
N HIS A 711 24.09 -7.20 -9.33
CA HIS A 711 22.63 -7.05 -9.43
C HIS A 711 22.14 -7.44 -10.83
N GLN A 712 22.79 -6.92 -11.88
CA GLN A 712 22.41 -7.21 -13.27
C GLN A 712 22.55 -8.71 -13.62
N GLU A 713 23.60 -9.38 -13.15
CA GLU A 713 23.77 -10.83 -13.29
C GLU A 713 22.63 -11.62 -12.62
N ILE A 714 22.27 -11.25 -11.39
CA ILE A 714 21.19 -11.90 -10.63
C ILE A 714 19.81 -11.63 -11.24
N ILE A 715 19.53 -10.40 -11.72
CA ILE A 715 18.30 -10.09 -12.46
C ILE A 715 18.26 -10.85 -13.79
N GLN A 716 19.36 -10.98 -14.51
CA GLN A 716 19.40 -11.75 -15.76
C GLN A 716 19.17 -13.26 -15.51
N GLN A 717 19.67 -13.80 -14.40
CA GLN A 717 19.55 -15.21 -14.04
C GLN A 717 18.18 -15.58 -13.45
N TYR A 718 17.59 -14.71 -12.64
CA TYR A 718 16.36 -14.98 -11.87
C TYR A 718 15.14 -14.15 -12.29
N GLY A 719 15.28 -13.13 -13.13
CA GLY A 719 14.22 -12.16 -13.46
C GLY A 719 12.94 -12.76 -14.08
N SER A 720 12.99 -13.98 -14.62
CA SER A 720 11.79 -14.72 -15.03
C SER A 720 10.86 -15.08 -13.86
N ASN A 721 11.39 -15.19 -12.64
CA ASN A 721 10.62 -15.43 -11.41
C ASN A 721 9.77 -14.22 -10.99
N ILE A 722 10.03 -13.02 -11.52
CA ILE A 722 9.28 -11.79 -11.17
C ILE A 722 7.78 -11.94 -11.52
N LEU A 723 7.46 -12.68 -12.58
CA LEU A 723 6.08 -12.96 -13.00
C LEU A 723 5.38 -14.02 -12.14
N SER A 724 6.11 -14.71 -11.26
CA SER A 724 5.59 -15.70 -10.30
C SER A 724 5.69 -15.22 -8.84
N LEU A 725 5.77 -13.89 -8.61
CA LEU A 725 5.69 -13.27 -7.28
C LEU A 725 4.26 -13.26 -6.74
N THR A 726 3.62 -14.43 -6.65
CA THR A 726 2.44 -14.65 -5.82
C THR A 726 2.90 -14.89 -4.39
N ALA A 727 2.55 -14.01 -3.46
CA ALA A 727 3.03 -14.07 -2.08
C ALA A 727 2.41 -15.25 -1.32
N GLU A 728 3.19 -16.33 -1.12
CA GLU A 728 2.98 -17.24 0.00
C GLU A 728 3.59 -16.61 1.26
N ASP A 729 2.82 -15.70 1.87
CA ASP A 729 3.23 -14.82 2.97
C ASP A 729 3.58 -15.51 4.31
N SER A 730 3.47 -16.84 4.41
CA SER A 730 3.74 -17.60 5.64
C SER A 730 5.24 -17.79 5.87
N HIS A 731 5.70 -17.57 7.11
CA HIS A 731 7.10 -17.67 7.49
C HIS A 731 7.69 -19.09 7.42
N PHE A 732 6.83 -20.12 7.41
CA PHE A 732 7.22 -21.52 7.54
C PHE A 732 6.68 -22.39 6.39
N TYR A 733 7.35 -23.52 6.16
CA TYR A 733 6.82 -24.66 5.43
C TYR A 733 5.73 -25.37 6.29
N PRO A 734 4.68 -25.94 5.68
CA PRO A 734 3.62 -26.63 6.40
C PRO A 734 4.14 -27.76 7.31
N MET A 735 3.65 -27.79 8.55
CA MET A 735 3.94 -28.84 9.54
C MET A 735 2.73 -29.75 9.74
N THR A 736 2.95 -31.04 9.97
CA THR A 736 1.89 -31.93 10.46
C THR A 736 1.66 -31.74 11.97
N PRO A 737 0.48 -32.11 12.52
CA PRO A 737 0.23 -32.02 13.96
C PRO A 737 1.23 -32.82 14.80
N GLU A 738 1.73 -33.94 14.30
CA GLU A 738 2.75 -34.76 14.97
C GLU A 738 4.10 -34.03 15.04
N GLN A 739 4.50 -33.37 13.94
CA GLN A 739 5.72 -32.56 13.89
C GLN A 739 5.62 -31.37 14.86
N LEU A 740 4.48 -30.66 14.87
CA LEU A 740 4.24 -29.51 15.73
C LEU A 740 4.27 -29.88 17.22
N ASN A 741 3.67 -31.00 17.61
CA ASN A 741 3.70 -31.51 18.99
C ASN A 741 5.12 -31.93 19.45
N ALA A 742 5.96 -32.39 18.53
CA ALA A 742 7.33 -32.87 18.81
C ALA A 742 8.38 -31.75 19.00
N LEU A 743 8.05 -30.49 18.71
CA LEU A 743 8.95 -29.34 18.89
C LEU A 743 9.28 -29.08 20.38
N SER A 744 10.39 -28.37 20.64
CA SER A 744 10.71 -27.82 21.96
C SER A 744 9.80 -26.62 22.33
N VAL A 745 9.79 -26.22 23.60
CA VAL A 745 9.10 -24.99 24.02
C VAL A 745 9.71 -23.74 23.37
N PRO A 746 11.05 -23.55 23.36
CA PRO A 746 11.69 -22.47 22.59
C PRO A 746 11.35 -22.45 21.09
N GLN A 747 11.22 -23.61 20.44
CA GLN A 747 10.79 -23.71 19.03
C GLN A 747 9.34 -23.25 18.84
N LEU A 748 8.41 -23.69 19.70
CA LEU A 748 7.01 -23.25 19.65
C LEU A 748 6.88 -21.74 19.92
N LEU A 749 7.62 -21.21 20.89
CA LEU A 749 7.68 -19.77 21.17
C LEU A 749 8.19 -18.98 19.97
N THR A 750 9.27 -19.46 19.32
CA THR A 750 9.80 -18.83 18.12
C THR A 750 8.74 -18.76 17.02
N ILE A 751 8.09 -19.88 16.67
CA ILE A 751 7.01 -19.90 15.66
C ILE A 751 5.88 -18.91 16.00
N CYS A 752 5.46 -18.85 17.26
CA CYS A 752 4.40 -17.94 17.71
C CYS A 752 4.77 -16.45 17.56
N PHE A 753 6.04 -16.08 17.71
CA PHE A 753 6.47 -14.68 17.61
C PHE A 753 6.80 -14.25 16.18
N GLU A 754 7.13 -15.17 15.28
CA GLU A 754 7.37 -14.91 13.85
C GLU A 754 6.05 -14.80 13.08
N GLU A 755 5.09 -15.72 13.32
CA GLU A 755 3.75 -15.68 12.70
C GLU A 755 2.93 -14.43 13.09
N LEU A 756 3.40 -13.60 14.03
CA LEU A 756 2.81 -12.30 14.36
C LEU A 756 3.26 -11.16 13.43
N ASP A 757 4.37 -11.28 12.70
CA ASP A 757 4.84 -10.24 11.78
C ASP A 757 4.04 -10.21 10.46
N ASN A 758 3.38 -11.33 10.14
CA ASN A 758 2.55 -11.48 8.93
C ASN A 758 1.38 -12.45 9.21
N LEU A 759 0.57 -12.10 10.22
CA LEU A 759 -0.51 -12.95 10.72
C LEU A 759 -1.56 -13.22 9.65
N SER A 760 -1.59 -14.45 9.14
CA SER A 760 -2.57 -14.93 8.16
C SER A 760 -3.62 -15.83 8.82
N SER A 761 -4.69 -16.15 8.08
CA SER A 761 -5.74 -17.08 8.56
C SER A 761 -5.28 -18.54 8.68
N ASP A 762 -4.17 -18.86 8.03
CA ASP A 762 -3.64 -20.21 7.85
C ASP A 762 -2.28 -20.38 8.60
N SER A 763 -1.84 -19.33 9.31
CA SER A 763 -0.62 -19.28 10.12
C SER A 763 -0.67 -20.27 11.29
N LEU A 764 0.48 -20.93 11.56
CA LEU A 764 0.63 -22.02 12.54
C LEU A 764 0.23 -21.62 13.98
N ILE A 765 0.33 -20.33 14.30
CA ILE A 765 -0.12 -19.73 15.57
C ILE A 765 -1.58 -20.08 15.92
N HIS A 766 -2.47 -20.21 14.93
CA HIS A 766 -3.86 -20.61 15.18
C HIS A 766 -3.96 -22.06 15.66
N THR A 767 -3.29 -22.99 14.97
CA THR A 767 -3.19 -24.40 15.37
C THR A 767 -2.57 -24.57 16.76
N ILE A 768 -1.65 -23.68 17.15
CA ILE A 768 -1.02 -23.66 18.47
C ILE A 768 -1.99 -23.17 19.56
N VAL A 769 -2.72 -22.05 19.37
CA VAL A 769 -3.65 -21.54 20.40
C VAL A 769 -4.95 -22.34 20.51
N GLU A 770 -5.34 -23.04 19.43
CA GLU A 770 -6.53 -23.92 19.38
C GLU A 770 -6.28 -25.29 20.04
N ASN A 771 -5.03 -25.67 20.29
CA ASN A 771 -4.63 -26.88 21.02
C ASN A 771 -4.19 -26.55 22.46
N GLU A 772 -4.93 -27.05 23.45
CA GLU A 772 -4.70 -26.75 24.88
C GLU A 772 -3.33 -27.20 25.40
N GLU A 773 -2.81 -28.34 24.92
CA GLU A 773 -1.49 -28.85 25.35
C GLU A 773 -0.35 -27.97 24.80
N LEU A 774 -0.47 -27.53 23.54
CA LEU A 774 0.49 -26.61 22.94
C LEU A 774 0.38 -25.21 23.55
N TRP A 775 -0.84 -24.72 23.82
CA TRP A 775 -1.04 -23.44 24.49
C TRP A 775 -0.41 -23.42 25.89
N GLN A 776 -0.67 -24.40 26.74
CA GLN A 776 -0.11 -24.44 28.10
C GLN A 776 1.43 -24.43 28.06
N ARG A 777 2.03 -25.19 27.14
CA ARG A 777 3.48 -25.23 26.90
C ARG A 777 4.04 -23.88 26.44
N VAL A 778 3.29 -23.12 25.64
CA VAL A 778 3.64 -21.75 25.22
C VAL A 778 3.48 -20.76 26.39
N GLU A 779 2.37 -20.78 27.11
CA GLU A 779 2.10 -19.83 28.20
C GLU A 779 3.12 -19.95 29.34
N ASP A 780 3.44 -21.18 29.77
CA ASP A 780 4.49 -21.42 30.76
C ASP A 780 5.89 -21.20 30.18
N GLY A 781 6.07 -21.41 28.87
CA GLY A 781 7.27 -21.05 28.14
C GLY A 781 7.59 -19.56 28.22
N ILE A 782 6.62 -18.68 27.98
CA ILE A 782 6.78 -17.21 28.06
C ILE A 782 7.28 -16.79 29.45
N LYS A 783 6.73 -17.41 30.52
CA LYS A 783 7.12 -17.14 31.91
C LYS A 783 8.53 -17.67 32.23
N THR A 784 8.85 -18.85 31.72
CA THR A 784 10.12 -19.57 31.99
C THR A 784 11.31 -18.95 31.27
N TYR A 785 11.11 -18.52 30.02
CA TYR A 785 12.16 -18.03 29.13
C TYR A 785 12.13 -16.49 28.94
N GLN A 786 11.53 -15.75 29.87
CA GLN A 786 11.41 -14.29 29.80
C GLN A 786 12.77 -13.60 29.52
N GLU A 787 13.83 -13.98 30.24
CA GLU A 787 15.18 -13.40 30.09
C GLU A 787 15.84 -13.69 28.72
N GLU A 788 15.46 -14.78 28.04
CA GLU A 788 15.93 -15.09 26.68
C GLU A 788 15.10 -14.35 25.61
N LEU A 789 13.78 -14.29 25.80
CA LEU A 789 12.86 -13.60 24.90
C LEU A 789 13.11 -12.08 24.88
N ASP A 790 13.45 -11.49 26.01
CA ASP A 790 13.72 -10.05 26.14
C ASP A 790 15.05 -9.61 25.49
N LYS A 791 15.81 -10.54 24.88
CA LYS A 791 16.98 -10.25 24.03
C LYS A 791 16.61 -9.95 22.57
N ARG A 792 15.37 -10.24 22.14
CA ARG A 792 14.89 -9.98 20.78
C ARG A 792 14.61 -8.48 20.59
N ALA A 793 14.84 -7.98 19.38
CA ALA A 793 14.67 -6.56 19.03
C ALA A 793 13.31 -6.24 18.35
N ASP A 794 12.39 -7.20 18.29
CA ASP A 794 11.20 -7.21 17.42
C ASP A 794 9.88 -6.85 18.14
N ASP A 795 9.94 -5.88 19.06
CA ASP A 795 8.86 -5.52 19.99
C ASP A 795 8.17 -6.75 20.62
N ILE A 796 9.00 -7.60 21.24
CA ILE A 796 8.57 -8.81 21.92
C ILE A 796 7.51 -8.53 23.02
N GLY A 797 7.45 -7.31 23.56
CA GLY A 797 6.40 -6.86 24.47
C GLY A 797 5.02 -6.80 23.79
N GLN A 798 4.91 -6.06 22.69
CA GLN A 798 3.66 -6.00 21.92
C GLN A 798 3.29 -7.35 21.31
N LYS A 799 4.26 -8.17 20.91
CA LYS A 799 4.02 -9.55 20.45
C LYS A 799 3.46 -10.45 21.55
N LYS A 800 4.01 -10.41 22.78
CA LYS A 800 3.48 -11.13 23.96
C LYS A 800 2.01 -10.75 24.25
N GLU A 801 1.62 -9.49 24.10
CA GLU A 801 0.21 -9.07 24.24
C GLU A 801 -0.68 -9.47 23.05
N ASN A 802 -0.15 -9.42 21.82
CA ASN A 802 -0.88 -9.85 20.62
C ASN A 802 -1.21 -11.35 20.63
N LEU A 803 -0.28 -12.19 21.11
CA LEU A 803 -0.51 -13.62 21.31
C LEU A 803 -1.64 -13.90 22.33
N LYS A 804 -1.70 -13.15 23.45
CA LYS A 804 -2.81 -13.24 24.44
C LYS A 804 -4.16 -12.86 23.83
N LYS A 805 -4.21 -11.78 23.04
CA LYS A 805 -5.43 -11.35 22.32
C LYS A 805 -5.94 -12.45 21.38
N ILE A 806 -5.03 -13.09 20.64
CA ILE A 806 -5.36 -14.20 19.73
C ILE A 806 -5.95 -15.38 20.52
N ARG A 807 -5.32 -15.79 21.63
CA ARG A 807 -5.84 -16.87 22.49
C ARG A 807 -7.21 -16.53 23.08
N ALA A 808 -7.40 -15.34 23.65
CA ALA A 808 -8.68 -14.93 24.25
C ALA A 808 -9.83 -14.87 23.21
N PHE A 809 -9.52 -14.51 21.97
CA PHE A 809 -10.46 -14.58 20.84
C PHE A 809 -10.84 -16.03 20.51
N THR A 810 -9.85 -16.93 20.41
CA THR A 810 -10.07 -18.38 20.22
C THR A 810 -10.88 -19.00 21.37
N GLU A 811 -10.62 -18.62 22.62
CA GLU A 811 -11.42 -19.05 23.78
C GLU A 811 -12.87 -18.55 23.69
N THR A 812 -13.08 -17.35 23.15
CA THR A 812 -14.43 -16.79 22.94
C THR A 812 -15.15 -17.51 21.79
N ILE A 813 -14.46 -17.89 20.71
CA ILE A 813 -14.98 -18.76 19.65
C ILE A 813 -15.35 -20.15 20.21
N ASN A 814 -14.49 -20.75 21.03
CA ASN A 814 -14.76 -22.04 21.68
C ASN A 814 -15.96 -21.95 22.63
N SER A 815 -16.08 -20.85 23.38
CA SER A 815 -17.24 -20.58 24.24
C SER A 815 -18.54 -20.38 23.46
N PHE A 816 -18.49 -19.72 22.29
CA PHE A 816 -19.61 -19.63 21.36
C PHE A 816 -20.02 -21.01 20.85
N ASN A 817 -19.07 -21.83 20.39
CA ASN A 817 -19.31 -23.16 19.84
C ASN A 817 -19.90 -24.12 20.88
N GLN A 818 -19.56 -23.95 22.16
CA GLN A 818 -20.10 -24.74 23.29
C GLN A 818 -21.43 -24.18 23.83
N ALA A 819 -21.88 -22.99 23.42
CA ALA A 819 -23.06 -22.35 23.97
C ALA A 819 -24.36 -23.02 23.49
N LEU A 820 -25.06 -23.69 24.41
CA LEU A 820 -26.27 -24.48 24.15
C LEU A 820 -27.53 -23.66 23.82
N THR A 821 -27.50 -22.32 23.93
CA THR A 821 -28.66 -21.44 23.70
C THR A 821 -28.28 -20.26 22.80
N LEU A 822 -29.22 -19.84 21.94
CA LEU A 822 -29.06 -18.66 21.09
C LEU A 822 -28.75 -17.39 21.91
N GLN A 823 -29.33 -17.26 23.11
CA GLN A 823 -29.05 -16.12 24.00
C GLN A 823 -27.59 -16.09 24.45
N ASN A 824 -27.00 -17.24 24.82
CA ASN A 824 -25.59 -17.30 25.21
C ASN A 824 -24.67 -17.12 23.99
N LYS A 825 -25.03 -17.68 22.84
CA LYS A 825 -24.34 -17.44 21.56
C LYS A 825 -24.31 -15.96 21.19
N LEU A 826 -25.42 -15.23 21.33
CA LEU A 826 -25.50 -13.79 21.07
C LEU A 826 -24.59 -12.97 22.01
N ILE A 827 -24.44 -13.39 23.27
CA ILE A 827 -23.50 -12.75 24.21
C ILE A 827 -22.04 -12.96 23.78
N TYR A 828 -21.66 -14.19 23.41
CA TYR A 828 -20.31 -14.45 22.91
C TYR A 828 -20.06 -13.81 21.53
N PHE A 829 -21.09 -13.68 20.69
CA PHE A 829 -21.00 -12.98 19.41
C PHE A 829 -20.77 -11.48 19.56
N ASP A 830 -21.52 -10.80 20.45
CA ASP A 830 -21.29 -9.39 20.81
C ASP A 830 -19.89 -9.18 21.43
N LEU A 831 -19.37 -10.16 22.19
CA LEU A 831 -17.99 -10.12 22.68
C LEU A 831 -16.97 -10.29 21.55
N LEU A 832 -17.20 -11.21 20.61
CA LEU A 832 -16.36 -11.42 19.43
C LEU A 832 -16.31 -10.17 18.53
N GLU A 833 -17.45 -9.56 18.21
CA GLU A 833 -17.50 -8.34 17.38
C GLU A 833 -16.77 -7.16 18.05
N ARG A 834 -16.70 -7.09 19.38
CA ARG A 834 -15.87 -6.10 20.12
C ARG A 834 -14.38 -6.46 20.16
N GLN A 835 -14.04 -7.75 20.08
CA GLN A 835 -12.65 -8.20 20.04
C GLN A 835 -12.01 -8.00 18.65
N VAL A 836 -12.80 -7.98 17.56
CA VAL A 836 -12.33 -7.71 16.17
C VAL A 836 -11.41 -6.50 16.10
N SER A 837 -11.88 -5.32 16.54
CA SER A 837 -11.11 -4.06 16.49
C SER A 837 -9.95 -4.00 17.50
N ASN A 838 -9.73 -5.04 18.31
CA ASN A 838 -8.61 -5.18 19.24
C ASN A 838 -7.63 -6.30 18.83
N TYR A 839 -8.00 -7.10 17.82
CA TYR A 839 -7.22 -8.21 17.29
C TYR A 839 -6.01 -7.70 16.48
N PRO A 840 -4.89 -8.45 16.39
CA PRO A 840 -3.68 -7.92 15.72
C PRO A 840 -3.85 -7.62 14.22
N VAL A 841 -4.68 -8.38 13.49
CA VAL A 841 -5.05 -8.14 12.09
C VAL A 841 -6.57 -8.28 11.91
N GLU A 842 -7.26 -7.16 11.72
CA GLU A 842 -8.74 -7.11 11.72
C GLU A 842 -9.38 -8.03 10.65
N GLU A 843 -8.79 -8.11 9.46
CA GLU A 843 -9.30 -8.94 8.36
C GLU A 843 -9.29 -10.45 8.70
N VAL A 844 -8.29 -10.93 9.44
CA VAL A 844 -8.22 -12.33 9.89
C VAL A 844 -9.29 -12.63 10.94
N ALA A 845 -9.54 -11.69 11.86
CA ALA A 845 -10.63 -11.80 12.83
C ALA A 845 -12.00 -11.83 12.14
N LEU A 846 -12.23 -10.94 11.16
CA LEU A 846 -13.45 -10.90 10.36
C LEU A 846 -13.66 -12.22 9.59
N LYS A 847 -12.63 -12.74 8.91
CA LYS A 847 -12.72 -14.01 8.17
C LYS A 847 -13.03 -15.21 9.09
N LYS A 848 -12.51 -15.24 10.33
CA LYS A 848 -12.89 -16.26 11.34
C LYS A 848 -14.31 -16.05 11.91
N ILE A 849 -14.85 -14.82 11.92
CA ILE A 849 -16.20 -14.50 12.43
C ILE A 849 -17.32 -14.62 11.39
N GLU A 850 -17.09 -14.39 10.09
CA GLU A 850 -18.14 -14.53 9.07
C GLU A 850 -18.96 -15.86 9.12
N PRO A 851 -18.37 -17.06 9.30
CA PRO A 851 -19.17 -18.28 9.48
C PRO A 851 -20.02 -18.26 10.76
N ILE A 852 -19.51 -17.65 11.84
CA ILE A 852 -20.23 -17.47 13.12
C ILE A 852 -21.39 -16.48 12.94
N ARG A 853 -21.15 -15.35 12.27
CA ARG A 853 -22.15 -14.33 11.91
C ARG A 853 -23.27 -14.93 11.05
N ALA A 854 -22.93 -15.77 10.07
CA ALA A 854 -23.90 -16.51 9.26
C ALA A 854 -24.73 -17.52 10.09
N GLN A 855 -24.09 -18.25 11.02
CA GLN A 855 -24.79 -19.16 11.93
C GLN A 855 -25.75 -18.42 12.87
N VAL A 856 -25.31 -17.34 13.52
CA VAL A 856 -26.16 -16.50 14.39
C VAL A 856 -27.36 -15.96 13.63
N LEU A 857 -27.16 -15.50 12.39
CA LEU A 857 -28.23 -14.98 11.56
C LEU A 857 -29.29 -16.04 11.22
N GLU A 858 -28.89 -17.28 10.92
CA GLU A 858 -29.83 -18.35 10.58
C GLU A 858 -30.53 -18.93 11.82
N GLU A 859 -29.82 -19.12 12.94
CA GLU A 859 -30.46 -19.52 14.21
C GLU A 859 -31.46 -18.44 14.69
N THR A 860 -31.14 -17.16 14.50
CA THR A 860 -32.06 -16.04 14.80
C THR A 860 -33.27 -16.03 13.86
N ARG A 861 -33.10 -16.30 12.55
CA ARG A 861 -34.21 -16.43 11.59
C ARG A 861 -35.15 -17.58 11.95
N GLN A 862 -34.61 -18.74 12.33
CA GLN A 862 -35.41 -19.89 12.72
C GLN A 862 -36.15 -19.63 14.04
N ALA A 863 -35.51 -19.03 15.05
CA ALA A 863 -36.18 -18.62 16.29
C ALA A 863 -37.29 -17.57 16.05
N LEU A 864 -37.08 -16.61 15.14
CA LEU A 864 -38.09 -15.62 14.76
C LEU A 864 -39.26 -16.26 13.99
N LYS A 865 -38.99 -17.26 13.15
CA LYS A 865 -40.00 -18.05 12.45
C LYS A 865 -40.82 -18.91 13.41
N GLU A 866 -40.20 -19.56 14.39
CA GLU A 866 -40.89 -20.31 15.46
C GLU A 866 -41.76 -19.37 16.32
N THR A 867 -41.21 -18.22 16.72
CA THR A 867 -41.95 -17.17 17.44
C THR A 867 -43.16 -16.69 16.63
N ARG A 868 -42.99 -16.52 15.31
CA ARG A 868 -44.07 -16.15 14.39
C ARG A 868 -45.12 -17.25 14.26
N GLN A 869 -44.72 -18.53 14.16
CA GLN A 869 -45.66 -19.65 14.10
C GLN A 869 -46.46 -19.76 15.40
N ALA A 870 -45.82 -19.62 16.57
CA ALA A 870 -46.51 -19.57 17.86
C ALA A 870 -47.47 -18.37 17.97
N LEU A 871 -47.13 -17.22 17.38
CA LEU A 871 -48.03 -16.06 17.29
C LEU A 871 -49.22 -16.30 16.35
N GLU A 872 -49.00 -16.91 15.17
CA GLU A 872 -50.05 -17.27 14.22
C GLU A 872 -50.98 -18.36 14.79
N GLU A 873 -50.45 -19.33 15.55
CA GLU A 873 -51.24 -20.31 16.32
C GLU A 873 -52.03 -19.66 17.47
N SER A 874 -51.42 -18.72 18.20
CA SER A 874 -52.11 -17.95 19.25
C SER A 874 -53.24 -17.08 18.69
N GLN A 875 -53.02 -16.43 17.54
CA GLN A 875 -54.05 -15.69 16.81
C GLN A 875 -55.18 -16.61 16.36
N LYS A 876 -54.86 -17.75 15.73
CA LYS A 876 -55.85 -18.77 15.33
C LYS A 876 -56.65 -19.29 16.53
N HIS A 877 -56.01 -19.53 17.67
CA HIS A 877 -56.71 -19.95 18.89
C HIS A 877 -57.63 -18.84 19.43
N SER A 878 -57.24 -17.57 19.31
CA SER A 878 -58.10 -16.43 19.64
C SER A 878 -59.29 -16.27 18.67
N GLU A 879 -59.12 -16.60 17.39
CA GLU A 879 -60.21 -16.62 16.40
C GLU A 879 -61.17 -17.80 16.63
N GLU A 880 -60.65 -18.97 16.97
CA GLU A 880 -61.43 -20.14 17.37
C GLU A 880 -62.24 -19.86 18.64
N LEU A 881 -61.63 -19.23 19.66
CA LEU A 881 -62.32 -18.80 20.88
C LEU A 881 -63.40 -17.73 20.59
N GLY A 882 -63.09 -16.75 19.73
CA GLY A 882 -64.05 -15.74 19.27
C GLY A 882 -65.22 -16.34 18.48
N THR A 883 -64.96 -17.43 17.75
CA THR A 883 -66.00 -18.18 17.02
C THR A 883 -66.87 -18.98 17.98
N GLN A 884 -66.28 -19.67 18.97
CA GLN A 884 -67.04 -20.38 20.02
C GLN A 884 -67.94 -19.43 20.81
N LEU A 885 -67.47 -18.22 21.13
CA LEU A 885 -68.26 -17.17 21.78
C LEU A 885 -69.47 -16.74 20.93
N ARG A 886 -69.31 -16.54 19.62
CA ARG A 886 -70.45 -16.26 18.71
C ARG A 886 -71.45 -17.41 18.68
N THR A 887 -70.98 -18.65 18.56
CA THR A 887 -71.86 -19.83 18.53
C THR A 887 -72.68 -19.98 19.82
N GLN A 888 -72.10 -19.70 21.00
CA GLN A 888 -72.86 -19.65 22.25
C GLN A 888 -73.88 -18.50 22.27
N GLN A 889 -73.53 -17.33 21.73
CA GLN A 889 -74.39 -16.15 21.69
C GLN A 889 -75.61 -16.36 20.77
N GLU A 890 -75.42 -17.01 19.61
CA GLU A 890 -76.48 -17.41 18.68
C GLU A 890 -77.41 -18.49 19.29
N GLN A 891 -76.85 -19.49 19.97
CA GLN A 891 -77.63 -20.49 20.70
C GLN A 891 -78.49 -19.88 21.80
N PHE A 892 -77.98 -18.86 22.50
CA PHE A 892 -78.72 -18.16 23.55
C PHE A 892 -79.89 -17.33 23.00
N GLN A 893 -79.72 -16.67 21.84
CA GLN A 893 -80.82 -15.95 21.17
C GLN A 893 -81.92 -16.89 20.70
N SER A 894 -81.58 -18.04 20.09
CA SER A 894 -82.54 -19.03 19.60
C SER A 894 -83.46 -19.58 20.72
N GLN A 895 -82.92 -19.79 21.92
CA GLN A 895 -83.70 -20.19 23.09
C GLN A 895 -84.67 -19.09 23.55
N LEU A 896 -84.25 -17.82 23.49
CA LEU A 896 -85.07 -16.66 23.88
C LEU A 896 -86.27 -16.47 22.92
N GLU A 897 -86.04 -16.56 21.61
CA GLU A 897 -87.05 -16.44 20.56
C GLU A 897 -88.14 -17.52 20.70
N THR A 898 -87.73 -18.74 21.09
CA THR A 898 -88.61 -19.90 21.27
C THR A 898 -89.53 -19.71 22.48
N GLN A 899 -89.01 -19.30 23.64
CA GLN A 899 -89.83 -19.06 24.83
C GLN A 899 -90.83 -17.91 24.65
N LYS A 900 -90.45 -16.87 23.90
CA LYS A 900 -91.31 -15.71 23.65
C LYS A 900 -92.56 -16.07 22.83
N ASN A 901 -92.39 -16.88 21.77
CA ASN A 901 -93.51 -17.33 20.94
C ASN A 901 -94.55 -18.17 21.68
N ASP A 902 -94.15 -19.02 22.62
CA ASP A 902 -95.10 -19.88 23.33
C ASP A 902 -95.87 -19.11 24.43
N TYR A 903 -95.29 -18.04 24.97
CA TYR A 903 -95.95 -17.13 25.92
C TYR A 903 -97.03 -16.26 25.26
N GLU A 904 -96.74 -15.63 24.11
CA GLU A 904 -97.68 -14.73 23.41
C GLU A 904 -98.93 -15.43 22.84
N ASN A 905 -98.90 -16.75 22.67
CA ASN A 905 -100.01 -17.53 22.09
C ASN A 905 -100.87 -18.27 23.13
N GLN A 906 -100.57 -18.16 24.43
CA GLN A 906 -101.29 -18.89 25.48
C GLN A 906 -102.75 -18.44 25.69
N PRO A 907 -103.11 -17.13 25.65
CA PRO A 907 -104.50 -16.70 25.90
C PRO A 907 -105.48 -17.14 24.80
N ILE A 908 -105.03 -17.15 23.54
CA ILE A 908 -105.85 -17.52 22.37
C ILE A 908 -106.31 -18.98 22.50
N LYS A 909 -105.36 -19.90 22.75
CA LYS A 909 -105.61 -21.34 23.00
C LYS A 909 -106.60 -21.59 24.16
N ILE A 910 -106.72 -20.66 25.12
CA ILE A 910 -107.68 -20.75 26.22
C ILE A 910 -109.07 -20.27 25.79
N PHE A 911 -109.16 -19.22 24.96
CA PHE A 911 -110.43 -18.69 24.49
C PHE A 911 -111.14 -19.62 23.51
N ASP A 912 -110.43 -20.15 22.52
CA ASP A 912 -111.01 -21.08 21.53
C ASP A 912 -111.66 -22.29 22.21
N ARG A 913 -110.98 -22.89 23.20
CA ARG A 913 -111.53 -24.00 23.99
C ARG A 913 -112.79 -23.63 24.77
N ARG A 914 -112.95 -22.38 25.23
CA ARG A 914 -114.20 -21.95 25.89
C ARG A 914 -115.35 -21.75 24.90
N ILE A 915 -115.09 -21.57 23.61
CA ILE A 915 -116.14 -21.59 22.59
C ILE A 915 -116.68 -23.01 22.41
N GLU A 916 -115.78 -24.00 22.30
CA GLU A 916 -116.12 -25.43 22.24
C GLU A 916 -116.94 -25.83 23.47
N GLU A 917 -116.46 -25.51 24.69
CA GLU A 917 -117.16 -25.76 25.95
C GLU A 917 -118.55 -25.09 26.04
N PHE A 918 -118.81 -23.99 25.31
CA PHE A 918 -120.14 -23.36 25.25
C PHE A 918 -121.07 -24.04 24.26
N ASP A 919 -120.57 -24.48 23.09
CA ASP A 919 -121.39 -25.13 22.07
C ASP A 919 -121.81 -26.54 22.48
N ASP A 920 -120.88 -27.33 23.03
CA ASP A 920 -121.10 -28.73 23.43
C ASP A 920 -121.93 -28.92 24.71
N CYS A 921 -122.22 -27.86 25.47
CA CYS A 921 -122.99 -27.96 26.72
C CYS A 921 -124.52 -27.88 26.52
N ASP A 922 -125.27 -28.51 27.44
CA ASP A 922 -126.74 -28.51 27.45
C ASP A 922 -127.34 -27.11 27.65
N GLU A 923 -128.60 -26.92 27.22
CA GLU A 923 -129.31 -25.63 27.29
C GLU A 923 -129.34 -25.02 28.71
N ALA A 924 -129.35 -25.85 29.76
CA ALA A 924 -129.32 -25.40 31.15
C ALA A 924 -127.94 -24.86 31.60
N GLU A 925 -126.84 -25.29 30.97
CA GLU A 925 -125.48 -24.89 31.33
C GLU A 925 -124.97 -23.68 30.54
N LYS A 926 -125.57 -23.33 29.39
CA LYS A 926 -125.07 -22.27 28.49
C LYS A 926 -124.88 -20.91 29.17
N SER A 927 -125.68 -20.57 30.19
CA SER A 927 -125.49 -19.32 30.95
C SER A 927 -124.25 -19.34 31.86
N GLU A 928 -123.87 -20.50 32.40
CA GLU A 928 -122.61 -20.67 33.14
C GLU A 928 -121.42 -20.60 32.17
N LYS A 929 -121.48 -21.35 31.06
CA LYS A 929 -120.37 -21.37 30.07
C LYS A 929 -120.19 -20.03 29.38
N LEU A 930 -121.25 -19.23 29.18
CA LEU A 930 -121.13 -17.86 28.69
C LEU A 930 -120.27 -17.01 29.63
N THR A 931 -120.46 -17.15 30.95
CA THR A 931 -119.69 -16.43 31.97
C THR A 931 -118.21 -16.83 31.95
N THR A 932 -117.89 -18.11 31.73
CA THR A 932 -116.49 -18.58 31.61
C THR A 932 -115.84 -18.20 30.28
N LEU A 933 -116.62 -18.08 29.20
CA LEU A 933 -116.21 -17.57 27.90
C LEU A 933 -115.91 -16.07 27.93
N GLU A 934 -116.78 -15.26 28.55
CA GLU A 934 -116.53 -13.82 28.79
C GLU A 934 -115.24 -13.62 29.62
N THR A 935 -115.07 -14.39 30.69
CA THR A 935 -113.85 -14.38 31.53
C THR A 935 -112.58 -14.79 30.77
N ALA A 936 -112.72 -15.51 29.64
CA ALA A 936 -111.60 -15.83 28.76
C ALA A 936 -111.36 -14.74 27.69
N PHE A 937 -112.42 -14.08 27.20
CA PHE A 937 -112.32 -12.96 26.25
C PHE A 937 -111.51 -11.80 26.84
N ASP A 938 -111.77 -11.44 28.10
CA ASP A 938 -111.09 -10.33 28.78
C ASP A 938 -109.57 -10.55 28.89
N LYS A 939 -109.11 -11.81 28.84
CA LYS A 939 -107.70 -12.22 28.92
C LYS A 939 -106.99 -12.30 27.57
N LEU A 940 -107.69 -12.16 26.45
CA LEU A 940 -107.06 -11.98 25.14
C LEU A 940 -106.26 -10.67 25.12
N HIS A 941 -105.21 -10.60 24.31
CA HIS A 941 -104.53 -9.33 24.07
C HIS A 941 -105.43 -8.39 23.25
N GLU A 942 -105.30 -7.08 23.47
CA GLU A 942 -106.12 -6.05 22.78
C GLU A 942 -106.04 -6.11 21.24
N LYS A 943 -104.92 -6.64 20.70
CA LYS A 943 -104.73 -6.87 19.26
C LYS A 943 -105.69 -7.95 18.69
N ASP A 944 -106.10 -8.90 19.53
CA ASP A 944 -106.84 -10.11 19.13
C ASP A 944 -108.35 -10.00 19.43
N LYS A 945 -108.74 -9.25 20.48
CA LYS A 945 -110.15 -9.01 20.87
C LYS A 945 -111.10 -8.63 19.71
N PRO A 946 -110.71 -7.76 18.74
CA PRO A 946 -111.59 -7.41 17.62
C PRO A 946 -112.02 -8.60 16.74
N ASN A 947 -111.16 -9.62 16.60
CA ASN A 947 -111.45 -10.79 15.77
C ASN A 947 -112.49 -11.72 16.42
N TYR A 948 -112.51 -11.76 17.76
CA TYR A 948 -113.33 -12.68 18.54
C TYR A 948 -114.62 -12.05 19.09
N SER A 949 -114.72 -10.73 19.15
CA SER A 949 -115.91 -10.01 19.63
C SER A 949 -117.23 -10.40 18.92
N PRO A 950 -117.28 -10.57 17.58
CA PRO A 950 -118.52 -10.96 16.90
C PRO A 950 -119.02 -12.36 17.32
N THR A 951 -118.10 -13.29 17.60
CA THR A 951 -118.42 -14.64 18.08
C THR A 951 -119.01 -14.59 19.47
N LEU A 952 -118.46 -13.77 20.37
CA LEU A 952 -118.99 -13.57 21.72
C LEU A 952 -120.39 -12.95 21.71
N GLU A 953 -120.64 -11.92 20.88
CA GLU A 953 -121.99 -11.37 20.72
C GLU A 953 -122.99 -12.41 20.22
N LYS A 954 -122.59 -13.28 19.28
CA LYS A 954 -123.44 -14.37 18.80
C LYS A 954 -123.82 -15.34 19.92
N LYS A 955 -122.88 -15.73 20.79
CA LYS A 955 -123.15 -16.59 21.96
C LYS A 955 -124.10 -15.93 22.96
N ARG A 956 -123.94 -14.62 23.22
CA ARG A 956 -124.86 -13.83 24.08
C ARG A 956 -126.31 -13.88 23.56
N TRP A 957 -126.52 -13.62 22.26
CA TRP A 957 -127.86 -13.69 21.66
C TRP A 957 -128.45 -15.11 21.63
N GLN A 958 -127.62 -16.15 21.45
CA GLN A 958 -128.07 -17.54 21.61
C GLN A 958 -128.59 -17.80 23.03
N ASN A 959 -127.81 -17.48 24.06
CA ASN A 959 -128.19 -17.69 25.47
C ASN A 959 -129.49 -16.94 25.83
N GLN A 960 -129.67 -15.71 25.35
CA GLN A 960 -130.89 -14.93 25.57
C GLN A 960 -132.13 -15.50 24.85
N ILE A 961 -131.98 -16.15 23.69
CA ILE A 961 -133.11 -16.86 23.07
C ILE A 961 -133.44 -18.14 23.85
N TYR A 962 -132.43 -18.90 24.30
CA TYR A 962 -132.68 -20.13 25.07
C TYR A 962 -133.44 -19.86 26.38
N SER A 963 -133.13 -18.78 27.11
CA SER A 963 -133.89 -18.41 28.31
C SER A 963 -135.33 -18.01 27.99
N HIS A 964 -135.57 -17.20 26.95
CA HIS A 964 -136.93 -16.88 26.52
C HIS A 964 -137.72 -18.11 26.02
N CYS A 965 -137.05 -19.11 25.44
CA CYS A 965 -137.66 -20.41 25.08
C CYS A 965 -137.94 -21.34 26.27
N ALA A 966 -137.36 -21.07 27.46
CA ALA A 966 -137.67 -21.79 28.69
C ALA A 966 -138.84 -21.16 29.46
N ASP A 967 -138.97 -19.83 29.41
CA ASP A 967 -139.96 -19.05 30.18
C ASP A 967 -141.29 -18.79 29.45
N ASP A 968 -141.38 -18.99 28.13
CA ASP A 968 -142.59 -18.70 27.33
C ASP A 968 -142.96 -19.87 26.40
N GLU A 969 -144.14 -20.46 26.63
CA GLU A 969 -144.71 -21.55 25.84
C GLU A 969 -144.90 -21.18 24.35
N ILE A 970 -145.11 -19.91 24.02
CA ILE A 970 -145.20 -19.43 22.62
C ILE A 970 -143.80 -19.38 22.00
N TRP A 971 -142.75 -19.04 22.74
CA TRP A 971 -141.37 -19.17 22.25
C TRP A 971 -140.97 -20.63 22.06
N GLN A 972 -141.30 -21.47 23.03
CA GLN A 972 -141.04 -22.91 22.94
C GLN A 972 -141.69 -23.53 21.69
N ASN A 973 -142.94 -23.15 21.37
CA ASN A 973 -143.67 -23.68 20.22
C ASN A 973 -143.41 -22.98 18.86
N CYS A 974 -142.88 -21.75 18.83
CA CYS A 974 -142.73 -20.98 17.57
C CYS A 974 -141.30 -20.55 17.26
N VAL A 975 -140.42 -20.46 18.26
CA VAL A 975 -139.01 -20.07 18.09
C VAL A 975 -138.09 -21.28 18.17
N LYS A 976 -138.26 -22.17 19.17
CA LYS A 976 -137.29 -23.25 19.46
C LYS A 976 -137.03 -24.17 18.26
N ASP A 977 -138.07 -24.71 17.63
CA ASP A 977 -137.95 -25.61 16.48
C ASP A 977 -137.33 -24.96 15.23
N GLN A 978 -137.35 -23.62 15.15
CA GLN A 978 -136.75 -22.87 14.05
C GLN A 978 -135.38 -22.27 14.40
N LEU A 979 -135.02 -22.21 15.69
CA LEU A 979 -133.80 -21.59 16.21
C LEU A 979 -132.53 -22.13 15.52
N ASN A 980 -132.42 -23.45 15.44
CA ASN A 980 -131.28 -24.13 14.82
C ASN A 980 -131.17 -23.83 13.31
N LEU A 981 -132.28 -23.47 12.64
CA LEU A 981 -132.30 -23.12 11.22
C LEU A 981 -131.87 -21.68 10.91
N PHE A 982 -131.85 -20.78 11.91
CA PHE A 982 -131.39 -19.39 11.71
C PHE A 982 -130.20 -18.97 12.58
N ILE A 983 -129.75 -19.80 13.54
CA ILE A 983 -128.47 -19.64 14.24
C ILE A 983 -127.29 -19.53 13.26
N GLU A 984 -127.31 -20.24 12.15
CA GLU A 984 -126.23 -20.19 11.13
C GLU A 984 -126.34 -18.99 10.18
N SER A 985 -127.44 -18.23 10.20
CA SER A 985 -127.64 -17.09 9.31
C SER A 985 -126.74 -15.90 9.65
N SER A 986 -126.31 -15.15 8.63
CA SER A 986 -125.64 -13.84 8.77
C SER A 986 -126.45 -12.86 9.60
N ASP A 987 -127.77 -12.97 9.54
CA ASP A 987 -128.73 -12.02 10.08
C ASP A 987 -129.14 -12.37 11.51
N PHE A 988 -128.55 -13.42 12.13
CA PHE A 988 -128.95 -13.97 13.42
C PHE A 988 -129.09 -12.91 14.52
N ASN A 989 -128.09 -12.04 14.72
CA ASN A 989 -128.15 -10.99 15.76
C ASN A 989 -129.28 -9.97 15.51
N SER A 990 -129.67 -9.75 14.24
CA SER A 990 -130.79 -8.88 13.86
C SER A 990 -132.13 -9.55 14.16
N ILE A 991 -132.28 -10.82 13.76
CA ILE A 991 -133.48 -11.63 14.01
C ILE A 991 -133.69 -11.84 15.52
N ALA A 992 -132.63 -12.16 16.27
CA ALA A 992 -132.67 -12.33 17.73
C ALA A 992 -133.22 -11.09 18.43
N LYS A 993 -132.70 -9.91 18.08
CA LYS A 993 -133.10 -8.61 18.61
C LYS A 993 -134.56 -8.28 18.30
N ASP A 994 -135.03 -8.60 17.08
CA ASP A 994 -136.42 -8.41 16.68
C ASP A 994 -137.40 -9.31 17.46
N LEU A 995 -137.05 -10.58 17.66
CA LEU A 995 -137.87 -11.51 18.45
C LEU A 995 -138.01 -11.01 19.90
N CYS A 996 -136.89 -10.61 20.52
CA CYS A 996 -136.89 -10.04 21.87
C CYS A 996 -137.71 -8.74 21.96
N ALA A 997 -137.65 -7.87 20.95
CA ALA A 997 -138.49 -6.66 20.88
C ALA A 997 -140.00 -7.00 20.75
N LEU A 998 -140.35 -8.01 19.96
CA LEU A 998 -141.72 -8.52 19.84
C LEU A 998 -142.23 -9.14 21.15
N LYS A 999 -141.38 -9.85 21.90
CA LYS A 999 -141.68 -10.38 23.25
C LYS A 999 -141.97 -9.25 24.25
N ALA A 1000 -141.07 -8.27 24.34
CA ALA A 1000 -141.26 -7.10 25.20
C ALA A 1000 -142.54 -6.30 24.86
N PHE A 1001 -142.95 -6.27 23.59
CA PHE A 1001 -144.26 -5.74 23.20
C PHE A 1001 -145.43 -6.60 23.70
N CYS A 1002 -145.38 -7.92 23.48
CA CYS A 1002 -146.46 -8.84 23.86
C CYS A 1002 -146.72 -8.86 25.37
N ASP A 1003 -145.67 -8.94 26.19
CA ASP A 1003 -145.79 -8.94 27.66
C ASP A 1003 -146.40 -7.63 28.17
N LYS A 1004 -145.93 -6.50 27.62
CA LYS A 1004 -146.44 -5.16 27.94
C LYS A 1004 -147.89 -4.99 27.50
N ALA A 1005 -148.30 -5.51 26.35
CA ALA A 1005 -149.69 -5.49 25.90
C ALA A 1005 -150.60 -6.39 26.78
N SER A 1006 -150.14 -7.61 27.08
CA SER A 1006 -150.87 -8.62 27.87
C SER A 1006 -151.01 -8.27 29.36
N SER A 1007 -150.15 -7.41 29.89
CA SER A 1007 -150.20 -6.92 31.28
C SER A 1007 -151.26 -5.82 31.55
N HIS A 1008 -152.00 -5.35 30.56
CA HIS A 1008 -153.09 -4.39 30.77
C HIS A 1008 -154.43 -5.09 31.10
N GLU A 1009 -155.30 -4.41 31.86
CA GLU A 1009 -156.59 -4.92 32.37
C GLU A 1009 -157.71 -4.92 31.31
N PHE A 1010 -157.43 -5.49 30.14
CA PHE A 1010 -158.43 -5.75 29.11
C PHE A 1010 -158.93 -7.20 29.22
N GLY A 1011 -160.24 -7.40 28.98
CA GLY A 1011 -160.92 -8.67 29.23
C GLY A 1011 -160.41 -9.85 28.38
N HIS A 1012 -160.67 -11.08 28.84
CA HIS A 1012 -160.05 -12.33 28.36
C HIS A 1012 -159.83 -12.42 26.83
N ALA A 1013 -160.89 -12.18 26.04
CA ALA A 1013 -160.80 -12.24 24.58
C ALA A 1013 -159.68 -11.35 24.00
N TYR A 1014 -159.48 -10.14 24.53
CA TYR A 1014 -158.45 -9.21 24.08
C TYR A 1014 -157.02 -9.71 24.37
N LYS A 1015 -156.81 -10.43 25.48
CA LYS A 1015 -155.50 -11.07 25.76
C LYS A 1015 -155.25 -12.22 24.80
N GLN A 1016 -156.29 -12.99 24.48
CA GLN A 1016 -156.22 -14.06 23.49
C GLN A 1016 -155.97 -13.53 22.07
N ASP A 1017 -156.59 -12.41 21.67
CA ASP A 1017 -156.30 -11.72 20.40
C ASP A 1017 -154.83 -11.26 20.32
N ILE A 1018 -154.26 -10.72 21.42
CA ILE A 1018 -152.83 -10.37 21.50
C ILE A 1018 -151.95 -11.61 21.34
N GLN A 1019 -152.25 -12.71 22.04
CA GLN A 1019 -151.47 -13.95 21.95
C GLN A 1019 -151.55 -14.60 20.56
N ASN A 1020 -152.70 -14.53 19.90
CA ASN A 1020 -152.88 -15.00 18.52
C ASN A 1020 -152.07 -14.15 17.54
N PHE A 1021 -152.25 -12.82 17.57
CA PHE A 1021 -151.44 -11.88 16.78
C PHE A 1021 -149.94 -12.10 17.00
N TYR A 1022 -149.52 -12.29 18.26
CA TYR A 1022 -148.13 -12.50 18.61
C TYR A 1022 -147.55 -13.80 18.02
N ARG A 1023 -148.28 -14.92 18.17
CA ARG A 1023 -147.92 -16.23 17.59
C ARG A 1023 -147.78 -16.15 16.07
N GLU A 1024 -148.74 -15.51 15.39
CA GLU A 1024 -148.73 -15.35 13.93
C GLU A 1024 -147.62 -14.40 13.45
N VAL A 1025 -147.30 -13.36 14.23
CA VAL A 1025 -146.20 -12.42 13.93
C VAL A 1025 -144.82 -13.05 14.15
N LEU A 1026 -144.61 -13.83 15.21
CA LEU A 1026 -143.37 -14.61 15.40
C LEU A 1026 -143.13 -15.56 14.22
N ASN A 1027 -144.14 -16.38 13.89
CA ASN A 1027 -144.09 -17.29 12.74
C ASN A 1027 -143.84 -16.53 11.42
N THR A 1028 -144.44 -15.34 11.24
CA THR A 1028 -144.18 -14.49 10.07
C THR A 1028 -142.74 -13.98 10.05
N ARG A 1029 -142.19 -13.48 11.17
CA ARG A 1029 -140.80 -12.95 11.21
C ARG A 1029 -139.77 -14.06 10.99
N LEU A 1030 -140.03 -15.28 11.45
CA LEU A 1030 -139.14 -16.45 11.29
C LEU A 1030 -139.26 -17.15 9.93
N SER A 1031 -140.40 -17.02 9.24
CA SER A 1031 -140.65 -17.64 7.92
C SER A 1031 -139.56 -17.39 6.87
N LYS A 1032 -139.55 -18.17 5.77
CA LYS A 1032 -138.63 -17.94 4.62
C LYS A 1032 -139.10 -16.84 3.65
N ALA A 1033 -140.12 -16.05 4.01
CA ALA A 1033 -140.61 -14.94 3.18
C ALA A 1033 -139.61 -13.76 3.12
N THR A 1034 -139.68 -12.94 2.07
CA THR A 1034 -138.80 -11.76 1.95
C THR A 1034 -139.10 -10.72 3.04
N PRO A 1035 -138.14 -9.83 3.41
CA PRO A 1035 -138.38 -8.83 4.45
C PRO A 1035 -139.63 -7.97 4.21
N GLU A 1036 -139.89 -7.58 2.96
CA GLU A 1036 -141.09 -6.83 2.57
C GLU A 1036 -142.38 -7.65 2.74
N GLN A 1037 -142.39 -8.92 2.29
CA GLN A 1037 -143.52 -9.83 2.50
C GLN A 1037 -143.80 -10.01 4.00
N LYS A 1038 -142.75 -10.20 4.82
CA LYS A 1038 -142.87 -10.29 6.29
C LYS A 1038 -143.53 -9.04 6.87
N ILE A 1039 -143.04 -7.85 6.52
CA ILE A 1039 -143.59 -6.57 7.02
C ILE A 1039 -145.05 -6.40 6.61
N ASN A 1040 -145.39 -6.68 5.35
CA ASN A 1040 -146.76 -6.51 4.84
C ASN A 1040 -147.73 -7.52 5.45
N THR A 1041 -147.32 -8.77 5.64
CA THR A 1041 -148.11 -9.77 6.39
C THR A 1041 -148.29 -9.36 7.85
N MET A 1042 -147.22 -9.00 8.58
CA MET A 1042 -147.34 -8.56 9.97
C MET A 1042 -148.28 -7.34 10.12
N ARG A 1043 -148.23 -6.38 9.17
CA ARG A 1043 -149.18 -5.26 9.12
C ARG A 1043 -150.63 -5.72 8.89
N ALA A 1044 -150.86 -6.66 7.97
CA ALA A 1044 -152.19 -7.21 7.71
C ALA A 1044 -152.76 -7.91 8.97
N LEU A 1045 -151.94 -8.70 9.67
CA LEU A 1045 -152.31 -9.33 10.95
C LEU A 1045 -152.67 -8.29 12.02
N ALA A 1046 -151.90 -7.20 12.16
CA ALA A 1046 -152.21 -6.13 13.11
C ALA A 1046 -153.59 -5.49 12.81
N TYR A 1047 -153.87 -5.20 11.54
CA TYR A 1047 -155.19 -4.69 11.13
C TYR A 1047 -156.31 -5.70 11.38
N GLN A 1048 -156.10 -6.98 11.07
CA GLN A 1048 -157.08 -8.05 11.29
C GLN A 1048 -157.51 -8.13 12.77
N HIS A 1049 -156.54 -8.24 13.68
CA HIS A 1049 -156.82 -8.43 15.11
C HIS A 1049 -157.31 -7.15 15.82
N PHE A 1050 -156.86 -5.95 15.42
CA PHE A 1050 -157.09 -4.73 16.22
C PHE A 1050 -157.95 -3.62 15.58
N LYS A 1051 -158.20 -3.63 14.26
CA LYS A 1051 -158.95 -2.54 13.58
C LYS A 1051 -160.43 -2.42 14.00
N HIS A 1052 -161.04 -3.52 14.42
CA HIS A 1052 -162.49 -3.65 14.53
C HIS A 1052 -163.08 -3.23 15.90
N ARG A 1053 -162.34 -2.46 16.72
CA ARG A 1053 -162.77 -2.04 18.08
C ARG A 1053 -162.33 -0.60 18.38
N ASP A 1054 -163.19 0.24 18.96
CA ASP A 1054 -162.90 1.66 19.19
C ASP A 1054 -161.66 1.91 20.06
N LYS A 1055 -161.45 1.08 21.10
CA LYS A 1055 -160.23 1.13 21.94
C LYS A 1055 -159.02 0.46 21.29
N GLY A 1056 -159.22 -0.33 20.23
CA GLY A 1056 -158.19 -1.08 19.51
C GLY A 1056 -157.26 -0.20 18.68
N TRP A 1057 -157.72 0.97 18.22
CA TRP A 1057 -156.91 1.90 17.41
C TRP A 1057 -155.58 2.31 18.04
N ARG A 1058 -155.50 2.41 19.37
CA ARG A 1058 -154.24 2.72 20.06
C ARG A 1058 -153.26 1.54 20.03
N LEU A 1059 -153.73 0.33 20.31
CA LEU A 1059 -152.88 -0.88 20.22
C LEU A 1059 -152.51 -1.19 18.76
N LEU A 1060 -153.40 -0.93 17.81
CA LEU A 1060 -153.09 -1.00 16.38
C LEU A 1060 -151.96 -0.03 16.01
N ALA A 1061 -151.97 1.20 16.51
CA ALA A 1061 -150.87 2.15 16.32
C ALA A 1061 -149.57 1.67 16.96
N ASP A 1062 -149.60 1.19 18.22
CA ASP A 1062 -148.42 0.66 18.91
C ASP A 1062 -147.85 -0.59 18.20
N ALA A 1063 -148.71 -1.51 17.74
CA ALA A 1063 -148.31 -2.70 16.98
C ALA A 1063 -147.74 -2.35 15.60
N LEU A 1064 -148.39 -1.45 14.85
CA LEU A 1064 -147.88 -0.96 13.56
C LEU A 1064 -146.58 -0.17 13.72
N MET A 1065 -146.38 0.52 14.85
CA MET A 1065 -145.12 1.19 15.19
C MET A 1065 -144.01 0.16 15.45
N VAL A 1066 -144.26 -0.88 16.25
CA VAL A 1066 -143.28 -1.98 16.46
C VAL A 1066 -142.93 -2.62 15.12
N ILE A 1067 -143.92 -3.06 14.33
CA ILE A 1067 -143.70 -3.65 13.00
C ILE A 1067 -142.95 -2.69 12.06
N SER A 1068 -143.19 -1.39 12.15
CA SER A 1068 -142.49 -0.38 11.34
C SER A 1068 -141.13 0.05 11.92
N SER A 1069 -140.75 -0.43 13.11
CA SER A 1069 -139.38 -0.35 13.65
C SER A 1069 -138.53 -1.58 13.29
N LEU A 1070 -139.17 -2.74 13.04
CA LEU A 1070 -138.55 -3.90 12.39
C LEU A 1070 -138.19 -3.63 10.91
N ALA A 1071 -138.71 -2.53 10.36
CA ALA A 1071 -138.25 -1.92 9.11
C ALA A 1071 -137.36 -0.71 9.46
N LEU A 1072 -136.15 -0.61 8.90
CA LEU A 1072 -135.15 0.40 9.32
C LEU A 1072 -135.66 1.86 9.29
N VAL A 1073 -136.67 2.17 8.47
CA VAL A 1073 -137.28 3.50 8.35
C VAL A 1073 -137.81 4.03 9.70
N GLY A 1074 -138.38 3.17 10.56
CA GLY A 1074 -138.91 3.59 11.86
C GLY A 1074 -137.83 4.06 12.84
N LEU A 1075 -136.67 3.40 12.85
CA LEU A 1075 -135.54 3.73 13.71
C LEU A 1075 -134.95 5.11 13.38
N VAL A 1076 -134.87 5.47 12.10
CA VAL A 1076 -134.37 6.78 11.66
C VAL A 1076 -135.28 7.92 12.15
N ILE A 1077 -136.60 7.75 12.06
CA ILE A 1077 -137.58 8.76 12.50
C ILE A 1077 -137.60 8.86 14.04
N ALA A 1078 -137.44 7.75 14.76
CA ALA A 1078 -137.31 7.75 16.22
C ALA A 1078 -136.04 8.48 16.68
N ALA A 1079 -134.88 8.15 16.10
CA ALA A 1079 -133.60 8.80 16.40
C ALA A 1079 -133.65 10.31 16.15
N ALA A 1080 -134.25 10.74 15.04
CA ALA A 1080 -134.39 12.16 14.67
C ALA A 1080 -135.31 12.95 15.62
N ARG A 1081 -136.23 12.32 16.34
CA ARG A 1081 -137.09 12.99 17.34
C ARG A 1081 -136.46 13.06 18.72
N VAL A 1082 -135.69 12.03 19.08
CA VAL A 1082 -134.89 11.99 20.32
C VAL A 1082 -133.78 13.05 20.29
N SER A 1083 -133.06 13.20 19.16
CA SER A 1083 -132.04 14.26 19.01
C SER A 1083 -132.62 15.68 19.00
N LEU A 1084 -133.91 15.83 18.67
CA LEU A 1084 -134.66 17.09 18.76
C LEU A 1084 -135.40 17.28 20.10
N GLY A 1085 -135.18 16.42 21.09
CA GLY A 1085 -135.73 16.57 22.45
C GLY A 1085 -137.26 16.45 22.56
N THR A 1086 -137.91 15.81 21.59
CA THR A 1086 -139.39 15.64 21.56
C THR A 1086 -139.80 14.20 21.88
N SER A 1087 -140.89 14.02 22.64
CA SER A 1087 -141.32 12.66 23.03
C SER A 1087 -141.68 11.81 21.80
N VAL A 1088 -141.29 10.55 21.86
CA VAL A 1088 -141.52 9.54 20.82
C VAL A 1088 -143.01 9.16 20.73
N PHE A 1089 -143.78 9.37 21.80
CA PHE A 1089 -145.21 9.08 21.86
C PHE A 1089 -146.04 10.38 21.91
N PHE A 1090 -147.20 10.40 21.24
CA PHE A 1090 -148.04 11.59 21.11
C PHE A 1090 -148.85 11.93 22.37
N SER A 1091 -148.17 12.41 23.42
CA SER A 1091 -148.76 13.14 24.56
C SER A 1091 -147.70 14.00 25.26
N GLN A 1092 -147.93 15.30 25.42
CA GLN A 1092 -146.93 16.27 25.92
C GLN A 1092 -146.66 16.24 27.45
N ALA A 1093 -146.66 15.06 28.07
CA ALA A 1093 -146.31 14.90 29.48
C ALA A 1093 -145.53 13.58 29.69
N PRO A 1094 -144.27 13.62 30.17
CA PRO A 1094 -143.46 12.42 30.32
C PRO A 1094 -144.01 11.51 31.43
N THR A 1095 -144.17 10.22 31.12
CA THR A 1095 -144.82 9.29 32.05
C THR A 1095 -143.81 8.67 33.04
N ALA A 1096 -144.28 8.19 34.19
CA ALA A 1096 -143.40 7.61 35.21
C ALA A 1096 -142.57 6.40 34.70
N ARG A 1097 -143.08 5.66 33.71
CA ARG A 1097 -142.36 4.55 33.04
C ARG A 1097 -141.26 5.01 32.07
N GLU A 1098 -141.34 6.25 31.57
CA GLU A 1098 -140.34 6.86 30.68
C GLU A 1098 -139.06 7.24 31.44
N LYS A 1099 -139.21 7.71 32.69
CA LYS A 1099 -138.07 7.87 33.63
C LYS A 1099 -137.38 6.54 33.94
N VAL A 1100 -138.14 5.44 34.06
CA VAL A 1100 -137.55 4.09 34.30
C VAL A 1100 -136.74 3.63 33.08
N PHE A 1101 -137.22 3.89 31.87
CA PHE A 1101 -136.51 3.55 30.63
C PHE A 1101 -135.19 4.34 30.48
N ASN A 1102 -135.22 5.66 30.69
CA ASN A 1102 -134.01 6.49 30.61
C ASN A 1102 -132.99 6.15 31.71
N ASN A 1103 -133.46 5.89 32.95
CA ASN A 1103 -132.61 5.42 34.04
C ASN A 1103 -131.98 4.03 33.81
N HIS A 1104 -132.42 3.28 32.79
CA HIS A 1104 -131.79 2.03 32.36
C HIS A 1104 -130.64 2.27 31.37
N LEU A 1105 -130.70 3.35 30.57
CA LEU A 1105 -129.64 3.71 29.63
C LEU A 1105 -128.44 4.37 30.32
N ASP A 1106 -128.67 5.24 31.32
CA ASP A 1106 -127.58 5.89 32.06
C ASP A 1106 -126.83 4.95 33.02
N LYS A 1107 -127.37 3.77 33.35
CA LYS A 1107 -126.73 2.82 34.28
C LYS A 1107 -125.59 1.99 33.69
N ASN A 1108 -125.51 1.85 32.37
CA ASN A 1108 -124.43 1.09 31.70
C ASN A 1108 -123.25 1.98 31.27
N ARG A 1109 -122.90 2.98 32.09
CA ARG A 1109 -121.89 4.00 31.76
C ARG A 1109 -120.78 4.18 32.80
N TYR A 1110 -120.68 3.28 33.78
CA TYR A 1110 -119.72 3.35 34.90
C TYR A 1110 -119.09 1.99 35.26
N VAL A 1111 -118.82 1.16 34.26
CA VAL A 1111 -117.81 0.06 34.26
C VAL A 1111 -117.34 -0.08 32.80
N THR A 1112 -116.05 -0.21 32.47
CA THR A 1112 -114.78 0.02 33.21
C THR A 1112 -114.19 1.38 32.73
N GLN A 1113 -112.97 1.90 32.94
CA GLN A 1113 -111.67 1.50 33.55
C GLN A 1113 -111.00 0.21 33.07
#